data_AF-A0A067BQF6-F1
#
_entry.id   AF-A0A067BQF6-F1
#
_cell.length_a   1.000
_cell.length_b   1.000
_cell.length_c   1.000
_cell.angle_alpha   90.00
_cell.angle_beta   90.00
_cell.angle_gamma   90.00
#
_symmetry.space_group_name_H-M   'P 1'
#
loop_
_entity.id
_entity.type
_entity.pdbx_description
1 polymer ?
#
loop_
_entity_poly.entity_id
_entity_poly.type
_entity_poly.pdbx_seq_one_letter_code
_entity_poly.pdbx_strand_id
1 'polypeptide(L)'
;MAAVRGLRALDVALIKYLAAKYCWVDFGRVWELGTSERTMARCVARDIQNGAVYMEAVFRNVHFQVWYAHDATHLDKYLFDPISQSAPRGREWVSSIQRHTWLPLDDEVAVWEQYNIQTFQLLYSNRVRIGVQETIWIENALGILNPLLIKSIPSVQRGLPDWTTSFLTGTLQYDLIGLMMAPNMSLVRNTSGFFADTDPAMLELYLLGNISPVNKVLHTALDFLTNIRLRYIAPPPSLMALVLAFDTLVLEMLRDNFDFATAWGRVPTSTDLLPAPVAWRGRLSYGGSPLCGYGNPLSLIQESFAFDDACVVQLPLTYTWTPFSGLFAASLTSLPSSSAFCADEAPTCATAVDRTLHALSFLASMTLTAPDDAKAWNVSIAQFLAPKTNSNNISLAMQPLLDDNNVWAPYGWLSLYDWAHGNREVVSFEGDHGTLRLMSAAYARVVAPRSATASANVGAYLWYSALLTSIMLVLVAAMIVVLVAVGRQHRSPHWFHFHRISSSMYLNWGLLFVRALVAAVCLSSAPIVPQTRDATVALMQDHRSLWTSMFLAGETLWLTFVAQECLHPILLEALHKWTTGAAWCVIVLLDVASPVSIEATIAHACRTTDMDIALQCEAGSVRIGSFNRVLTIIGIQLGGVLLAVISSVLCRPRRSSLIQEQPPLLLPPMVLQLFPTQEKLDDVTAAMCGLLWLPWWQQLFSIKLWLLVPATAPKVAVVQSMNGSPILFKHQATASRVARAAPCILVAGLVYIGCTLFSNVAYLSIAADYMANDFFWAGFNTSGGYAFLATRVNAELLVSSSSLLALESTKYIDYFTAYDGSQPSALLSAATATRRALFHPNVDDIGGGDPRAAGDGPVPAPVDGDPVLLSRLGPRLGDGEHGQAPSALSPHDEQRRRLPRNRSAQCTRLARVWRVLGRRVYRGYRR
;
A
#
# COMPACT_ATOMS: atom_id res chain seq x y z
N MET A 1 -0.84 -27.67 -1.31
CA MET A 1 -1.77 -27.18 -2.35
C MET A 1 -1.18 -26.08 -3.23
N ALA A 2 -0.63 -24.99 -2.67
CA ALA A 2 -0.08 -23.87 -3.44
C ALA A 2 0.95 -24.30 -4.51
N ALA A 3 1.92 -25.13 -4.13
CA ALA A 3 2.92 -25.66 -5.05
C ALA A 3 2.34 -26.34 -6.30
N VAL A 4 1.26 -27.11 -6.14
CA VAL A 4 0.57 -27.79 -7.25
C VAL A 4 -0.03 -26.77 -8.22
N ARG A 5 -0.66 -25.71 -7.70
CA ARG A 5 -1.20 -24.62 -8.54
C ARG A 5 -0.09 -23.86 -9.26
N GLY A 6 0.98 -23.51 -8.54
CA GLY A 6 2.14 -22.82 -9.11
C GLY A 6 2.79 -23.62 -10.25
N LEU A 7 2.98 -24.93 -10.07
CA LEU A 7 3.50 -25.82 -11.11
C LEU A 7 2.57 -25.91 -12.33
N ARG A 8 1.25 -25.93 -12.12
CA ARG A 8 0.25 -25.96 -13.21
C ARG A 8 0.17 -24.65 -13.98
N ALA A 9 0.55 -23.55 -13.35
CA ALA A 9 0.61 -22.22 -13.97
C ALA A 9 2.00 -21.89 -14.55
N LEU A 10 3.02 -22.72 -14.31
CA LEU A 10 4.40 -22.46 -14.69
C LEU A 10 4.58 -22.51 -16.22
N ASP A 11 5.21 -21.48 -16.77
CA ASP A 11 5.62 -21.48 -18.18
C ASP A 11 6.54 -22.68 -18.47
N VAL A 12 6.21 -23.40 -19.55
CA VAL A 12 6.95 -24.57 -20.03
C VAL A 12 8.43 -24.28 -20.26
N ALA A 13 8.77 -23.07 -20.71
CA ALA A 13 10.16 -22.66 -20.94
C ALA A 13 10.99 -22.56 -19.64
N LEU A 14 10.33 -22.41 -18.47
CA LEU A 14 10.98 -22.21 -17.18
C LEU A 14 11.16 -23.50 -16.37
N ILE A 15 10.52 -24.61 -16.75
CA ILE A 15 10.52 -25.87 -15.99
C ILE A 15 11.96 -26.36 -15.69
N LYS A 16 12.84 -26.37 -16.69
CA LYS A 16 14.24 -26.83 -16.52
C LYS A 16 15.13 -25.84 -15.75
N TYR A 17 14.63 -24.63 -15.51
CA TYR A 17 15.32 -23.55 -14.80
C TYR A 17 14.81 -23.34 -13.38
N LEU A 18 13.85 -24.16 -12.92
CA LEU A 18 13.47 -24.21 -11.50
C LEU A 18 14.73 -24.37 -10.66
N ALA A 19 14.85 -23.56 -9.61
CA ALA A 19 15.92 -23.65 -8.63
C ALA A 19 15.73 -24.88 -7.74
N ALA A 20 15.78 -26.06 -8.33
CA ALA A 20 15.57 -27.35 -7.68
C ALA A 20 16.69 -28.31 -8.09
N LYS A 21 17.16 -29.11 -7.12
CA LYS A 21 18.10 -30.20 -7.35
C LYS A 21 17.47 -31.51 -6.90
N TYR A 22 17.16 -32.36 -7.86
CA TYR A 22 16.37 -33.56 -7.62
C TYR A 22 17.20 -34.66 -6.96
N CYS A 23 16.59 -35.33 -5.99
CA CYS A 23 17.16 -36.52 -5.33
C CYS A 23 16.55 -37.80 -5.91
N TRP A 24 15.26 -37.74 -6.29
CA TRP A 24 14.51 -38.88 -6.78
C TRP A 24 13.71 -38.51 -8.02
N VAL A 25 13.52 -39.49 -8.89
CA VAL A 25 12.65 -39.34 -10.06
C VAL A 25 11.18 -39.53 -9.65
N ASP A 26 10.89 -40.55 -8.84
CA ASP A 26 9.54 -40.97 -8.45
C ASP A 26 9.25 -40.75 -6.96
N PHE A 27 7.97 -40.67 -6.59
CA PHE A 27 7.55 -40.60 -5.18
C PHE A 27 7.88 -41.87 -4.39
N GLY A 28 7.96 -43.02 -5.06
CA GLY A 28 8.38 -44.29 -4.47
C GLY A 28 9.85 -44.35 -4.10
N ARG A 29 10.67 -43.38 -4.55
CA ARG A 29 12.13 -43.30 -4.32
C ARG A 29 12.86 -44.53 -4.88
N VAL A 30 12.36 -45.11 -5.96
CA VAL A 30 12.98 -46.27 -6.62
C VAL A 30 14.17 -45.82 -7.46
N TRP A 31 14.06 -44.67 -8.13
CA TRP A 31 15.10 -44.13 -8.99
C TRP A 31 15.75 -42.90 -8.36
N GLU A 32 17.03 -43.03 -8.01
CA GLU A 32 17.83 -41.99 -7.37
C GLU A 32 18.62 -41.18 -8.41
N LEU A 33 18.83 -39.89 -8.12
CA LEU A 33 19.58 -38.94 -8.96
C LEU A 33 20.81 -38.36 -8.28
N GLY A 34 21.06 -38.69 -7.01
CA GLY A 34 22.22 -38.20 -6.28
C GLY A 34 23.53 -38.75 -6.86
N THR A 35 24.55 -37.90 -6.91
CA THR A 35 25.88 -38.24 -7.44
C THR A 35 26.69 -39.17 -6.53
N SER A 36 26.38 -39.19 -5.23
CA SER A 36 27.07 -40.01 -4.23
C SER A 36 26.10 -40.57 -3.16
N GLU A 37 26.55 -41.57 -2.41
CA GLU A 37 25.81 -42.07 -1.23
C GLU A 37 25.62 -40.99 -0.16
N ARG A 38 26.59 -40.10 0.02
CA ARG A 38 26.49 -39.00 0.98
C ARG A 38 25.44 -37.98 0.54
N THR A 39 25.37 -37.68 -0.75
CA THR A 39 24.33 -36.84 -1.34
C THR A 39 22.94 -37.41 -1.05
N MET A 40 22.77 -38.73 -1.26
CA MET A 40 21.50 -39.40 -0.97
C MET A 40 21.17 -39.43 0.53
N ALA A 41 22.16 -39.70 1.39
CA ALA A 41 21.97 -39.63 2.83
C ALA A 41 21.52 -38.23 3.30
N ARG A 42 22.09 -37.17 2.71
CA ARG A 42 21.68 -35.78 2.96
C ARG A 42 20.25 -35.52 2.48
N CYS A 43 19.89 -35.98 1.28
CA CYS A 43 18.53 -35.89 0.75
C CYS A 43 17.51 -36.53 1.71
N VAL A 44 17.79 -37.73 2.20
CA VAL A 44 16.94 -38.45 3.17
C VAL A 44 16.84 -37.68 4.49
N ALA A 45 17.95 -37.17 5.00
CA ALA A 45 17.99 -36.50 6.30
C ALA A 45 17.30 -35.13 6.31
N ARG A 46 17.28 -34.39 5.19
CA ARG A 46 16.81 -33.00 5.15
C ARG A 46 15.66 -32.69 4.20
N ASP A 47 15.51 -33.46 3.12
CA ASP A 47 14.64 -33.09 1.99
C ASP A 47 13.56 -34.12 1.67
N ILE A 48 13.48 -35.22 2.43
CA ILE A 48 12.55 -36.31 2.16
C ILE A 48 11.08 -35.86 2.10
N GLN A 49 10.70 -34.82 2.84
CA GLN A 49 9.35 -34.27 2.87
C GLN A 49 9.15 -33.11 1.88
N ASN A 50 10.19 -32.70 1.15
CA ASN A 50 10.15 -31.58 0.21
C ASN A 50 9.89 -32.07 -1.22
N GLY A 51 8.72 -31.78 -1.77
CA GLY A 51 8.31 -32.12 -3.13
C GLY A 51 9.26 -31.59 -4.21
N ALA A 52 10.02 -30.53 -3.94
CA ALA A 52 10.96 -29.95 -4.91
C ALA A 52 12.16 -30.87 -5.23
N VAL A 53 12.41 -31.92 -4.43
CA VAL A 53 13.46 -32.90 -4.75
C VAL A 53 12.96 -34.14 -5.51
N TYR A 54 11.66 -34.19 -5.83
CA TYR A 54 11.02 -35.27 -6.59
C TYR A 54 10.64 -34.77 -7.98
N MET A 55 11.19 -35.37 -9.04
CA MET A 55 10.81 -34.97 -10.40
C MET A 55 9.35 -35.28 -10.71
N GLU A 56 8.80 -36.36 -10.16
CA GLU A 56 7.39 -36.74 -10.33
C GLU A 56 6.42 -35.65 -9.86
N ALA A 57 6.75 -34.86 -8.83
CA ALA A 57 5.94 -33.71 -8.42
C ALA A 57 5.79 -32.69 -9.55
N VAL A 58 6.87 -32.46 -10.31
CA VAL A 58 6.89 -31.54 -11.45
C VAL A 58 6.21 -32.19 -12.65
N PHE A 59 6.58 -33.42 -13.03
CA PHE A 59 6.02 -34.11 -14.20
C PHE A 59 4.49 -34.20 -14.16
N ARG A 60 3.92 -34.48 -12.98
CA ARG A 60 2.48 -34.61 -12.81
C ARG A 60 1.73 -33.28 -12.86
N ASN A 61 2.40 -32.16 -12.63
CA ASN A 61 1.75 -30.88 -12.40
C ASN A 61 2.13 -29.77 -13.37
N VAL A 62 2.96 -30.04 -14.37
CA VAL A 62 3.22 -29.11 -15.48
C VAL A 62 2.45 -29.54 -16.74
N HIS A 63 2.45 -28.69 -17.77
CA HIS A 63 2.00 -29.06 -19.11
C HIS A 63 2.97 -30.07 -19.77
N PHE A 64 3.01 -31.29 -19.24
CA PHE A 64 4.03 -32.28 -19.53
C PHE A 64 4.16 -32.61 -21.02
N GLN A 65 3.05 -32.78 -21.76
CA GLN A 65 3.10 -33.10 -23.19
C GLN A 65 3.76 -32.01 -24.03
N VAL A 66 3.48 -30.73 -23.69
CA VAL A 66 4.07 -29.58 -24.38
C VAL A 66 5.56 -29.52 -24.08
N TRP A 67 5.92 -29.67 -22.81
CA TRP A 67 7.34 -29.70 -22.41
C TRP A 67 8.09 -30.87 -23.05
N TYR A 68 7.52 -32.08 -23.00
CA TYR A 68 8.09 -33.28 -23.57
C TYR A 68 8.30 -33.14 -25.08
N ALA A 69 7.36 -32.56 -25.82
CA ALA A 69 7.54 -32.30 -27.26
C ALA A 69 8.76 -31.42 -27.58
N HIS A 70 9.17 -30.54 -26.67
CA HIS A 70 10.36 -29.70 -26.82
C HIS A 70 11.66 -30.36 -26.36
N ASP A 71 11.61 -31.25 -25.36
CA ASP A 71 12.81 -31.78 -24.67
C ASP A 71 12.94 -33.31 -24.68
N ALA A 72 12.08 -34.03 -25.42
CA ALA A 72 12.05 -35.49 -25.49
C ALA A 72 13.44 -36.09 -25.71
N THR A 73 14.23 -35.54 -26.64
CA THR A 73 15.59 -36.04 -26.94
C THR A 73 16.49 -36.12 -25.70
N HIS A 74 16.41 -35.15 -24.80
CA HIS A 74 17.22 -35.12 -23.59
C HIS A 74 16.59 -35.97 -22.47
N LEU A 75 15.27 -35.86 -22.29
CA LEU A 75 14.55 -36.60 -21.25
C LEU A 75 14.54 -38.10 -21.50
N ASP A 76 14.31 -38.53 -22.74
CA ASP A 76 14.37 -39.95 -23.11
C ASP A 76 15.77 -40.48 -22.88
N LYS A 77 16.78 -39.83 -23.47
CA LYS A 77 18.15 -40.32 -23.44
C LYS A 77 18.72 -40.43 -22.02
N TYR A 78 18.54 -39.40 -21.17
CA TYR A 78 19.22 -39.34 -19.88
C TYR A 78 18.36 -39.79 -18.69
N LEU A 79 17.06 -39.96 -18.88
CA LEU A 79 16.12 -40.29 -17.79
C LEU A 79 15.19 -41.46 -18.14
N PHE A 80 14.33 -41.32 -19.16
CA PHE A 80 13.27 -42.31 -19.40
C PHE A 80 13.75 -43.63 -20.02
N ASP A 81 14.73 -43.60 -20.94
CA ASP A 81 15.31 -44.81 -21.54
C ASP A 81 16.07 -45.66 -20.49
N PRO A 82 16.97 -45.08 -19.67
CA PRO A 82 17.61 -45.81 -18.57
C PRO A 82 16.60 -46.43 -17.58
N ILE A 83 15.55 -45.68 -17.22
CA ILE A 83 14.49 -46.19 -16.33
C ILE A 83 13.73 -47.34 -16.98
N SER A 84 13.34 -47.19 -18.25
CA SER A 84 12.62 -48.20 -19.01
C SER A 84 13.42 -49.49 -19.19
N GLN A 85 14.74 -49.39 -19.30
CA GLN A 85 15.63 -50.53 -19.46
C GLN A 85 15.97 -51.21 -18.12
N SER A 86 15.88 -50.48 -17.01
CA SER A 86 16.26 -50.99 -15.67
C SER A 86 15.35 -52.11 -15.14
N ALA A 87 14.02 -51.99 -15.29
CA ALA A 87 13.06 -52.97 -14.79
C ALA A 87 11.71 -52.90 -15.54
N PRO A 88 10.90 -53.98 -15.55
CA PRO A 88 9.55 -53.95 -16.13
C PRO A 88 8.67 -52.84 -15.56
N ARG A 89 8.74 -52.62 -14.24
CA ARG A 89 8.05 -51.53 -13.54
C ARG A 89 8.48 -50.14 -14.01
N GLY A 90 9.72 -49.99 -14.49
CA GLY A 90 10.22 -48.74 -15.06
C GLY A 90 9.48 -48.36 -16.34
N ARG A 91 9.27 -49.32 -17.27
CA ARG A 91 8.46 -49.08 -18.47
C ARG A 91 7.02 -48.70 -18.15
N GLU A 92 6.43 -49.37 -17.16
CA GLU A 92 5.09 -49.05 -16.69
C GLU A 92 5.01 -47.63 -16.13
N TRP A 93 5.96 -47.24 -15.27
CA TRP A 93 6.02 -45.90 -14.68
C TRP A 93 6.22 -44.81 -15.74
N VAL A 94 7.17 -44.97 -16.67
CA VAL A 94 7.37 -44.01 -17.77
C VAL A 94 6.09 -43.86 -18.60
N SER A 95 5.45 -44.98 -18.94
CA SER A 95 4.17 -44.94 -19.68
C SER A 95 3.04 -44.29 -18.89
N SER A 96 3.10 -44.32 -17.54
CA SER A 96 2.10 -43.72 -16.66
C SER A 96 2.28 -42.20 -16.59
N ILE A 97 3.52 -41.71 -16.52
CA ILE A 97 3.85 -40.28 -16.55
C ILE A 97 3.50 -39.68 -17.92
N GLN A 98 3.90 -40.36 -19.01
CA GLN A 98 3.60 -39.91 -20.37
C GLN A 98 2.10 -39.91 -20.71
N ARG A 99 1.27 -40.63 -19.98
CA ARG A 99 -0.21 -40.62 -20.15
C ARG A 99 -0.93 -39.91 -19.02
N HIS A 100 -0.19 -39.30 -18.10
CA HIS A 100 -0.77 -38.67 -16.93
C HIS A 100 -1.64 -37.48 -17.33
N THR A 101 -2.82 -37.42 -16.72
CA THR A 101 -3.73 -36.27 -16.78
C THR A 101 -3.87 -35.70 -15.38
N TRP A 102 -3.90 -34.38 -15.28
CA TRP A 102 -4.01 -33.71 -13.98
C TRP A 102 -5.21 -34.21 -13.19
N LEU A 103 -4.95 -34.64 -11.97
CA LEU A 103 -5.99 -34.88 -10.98
C LEU A 103 -6.58 -33.55 -10.50
N PRO A 104 -7.79 -33.54 -9.93
CA PRO A 104 -8.26 -32.44 -9.10
C PRO A 104 -7.20 -32.05 -8.06
N LEU A 105 -7.17 -30.78 -7.66
CA LEU A 105 -6.12 -30.25 -6.78
C LEU A 105 -6.03 -31.00 -5.46
N ASP A 106 -7.17 -31.27 -4.81
CA ASP A 106 -7.23 -31.94 -3.52
C ASP A 106 -6.74 -33.39 -3.62
N ASP A 107 -7.10 -34.09 -4.71
CA ASP A 107 -6.67 -35.46 -4.96
C ASP A 107 -5.16 -35.55 -5.21
N GLU A 108 -4.58 -34.59 -5.94
CA GLU A 108 -3.13 -34.56 -6.17
C GLU A 108 -2.37 -34.26 -4.87
N VAL A 109 -2.88 -33.36 -4.03
CA VAL A 109 -2.30 -33.11 -2.70
C VAL A 109 -2.41 -34.35 -1.82
N ALA A 110 -3.53 -35.06 -1.85
CA ALA A 110 -3.69 -36.32 -1.11
C ALA A 110 -2.69 -37.39 -1.58
N VAL A 111 -2.34 -37.44 -2.88
CA VAL A 111 -1.26 -38.31 -3.38
C VAL A 111 0.08 -37.91 -2.76
N TRP A 112 0.43 -36.62 -2.71
CA TRP A 112 1.70 -36.18 -2.10
C TRP A 112 1.77 -36.54 -0.62
N GLU A 113 0.67 -36.35 0.11
CA GLU A 113 0.55 -36.69 1.54
C GLU A 113 0.70 -38.19 1.81
N GLN A 114 0.20 -39.05 0.91
CA GLN A 114 0.40 -40.51 1.00
C GLN A 114 1.88 -40.91 0.96
N TYR A 115 2.72 -40.13 0.28
CA TYR A 115 4.17 -40.32 0.23
C TYR A 115 4.94 -39.48 1.27
N ASN A 116 4.23 -38.87 2.24
CA ASN A 116 4.79 -37.99 3.28
C ASN A 116 5.52 -36.75 2.72
N ILE A 117 5.05 -36.23 1.58
CA ILE A 117 5.53 -34.99 0.99
C ILE A 117 4.64 -33.85 1.51
N GLN A 118 5.22 -32.94 2.28
CA GLN A 118 4.48 -31.91 3.03
C GLN A 118 4.77 -30.48 2.53
N THR A 119 5.97 -30.24 2.01
CA THR A 119 6.41 -28.91 1.59
C THR A 119 6.91 -28.95 0.15
N PHE A 120 6.97 -27.79 -0.50
CA PHE A 120 7.66 -27.63 -1.78
C PHE A 120 8.47 -26.35 -1.72
N GLN A 121 9.75 -26.47 -1.38
CA GLN A 121 10.64 -25.34 -1.20
C GLN A 121 11.77 -25.40 -2.22
N LEU A 122 11.85 -24.36 -3.05
CA LEU A 122 12.95 -24.16 -3.99
C LEU A 122 14.24 -23.78 -3.25
N LEU A 123 15.37 -23.97 -3.92
CA LEU A 123 16.68 -23.56 -3.46
C LEU A 123 16.91 -22.08 -3.77
N TYR A 124 17.83 -21.47 -3.03
CA TYR A 124 18.22 -20.08 -3.26
C TYR A 124 18.94 -19.96 -4.61
N SER A 125 18.45 -19.08 -5.49
CA SER A 125 19.08 -18.80 -6.78
C SER A 125 18.97 -17.33 -7.13
N ASN A 126 19.99 -16.82 -7.82
CA ASN A 126 20.07 -15.44 -8.30
C ASN A 126 19.96 -15.32 -9.83
N ARG A 127 19.30 -16.27 -10.48
CA ARG A 127 18.99 -16.24 -11.93
C ARG A 127 18.14 -15.02 -12.32
N VAL A 128 17.16 -14.71 -11.49
CA VAL A 128 16.19 -13.63 -11.69
C VAL A 128 16.13 -12.82 -10.42
N ARG A 129 16.11 -11.49 -10.53
CA ARG A 129 15.70 -10.65 -9.42
C ARG A 129 14.19 -10.82 -9.28
N ILE A 130 13.77 -11.62 -8.30
CA ILE A 130 12.37 -11.93 -8.01
C ILE A 130 11.58 -10.63 -7.85
N GLY A 131 10.42 -10.52 -8.49
CA GLY A 131 9.50 -9.40 -8.32
C GLY A 131 8.61 -9.57 -7.09
N VAL A 132 8.16 -8.47 -6.48
CA VAL A 132 7.10 -8.49 -5.46
C VAL A 132 6.22 -7.26 -5.60
N GLN A 133 4.92 -7.48 -5.57
CA GLN A 133 3.91 -6.45 -5.47
C GLN A 133 3.10 -6.71 -4.20
N GLU A 134 3.09 -5.76 -3.28
CA GLU A 134 2.43 -5.93 -1.98
C GLU A 134 1.47 -4.78 -1.69
N THR A 135 0.25 -5.12 -1.27
CA THR A 135 -0.84 -4.17 -1.09
C THR A 135 -1.47 -4.28 0.30
N ILE A 136 -1.91 -3.14 0.84
CA ILE A 136 -2.84 -3.08 1.98
C ILE A 136 -4.17 -2.49 1.52
N TRP A 137 -5.25 -2.86 2.18
CA TRP A 137 -6.58 -2.34 1.87
C TRP A 137 -6.97 -1.24 2.86
N ILE A 138 -7.40 -0.08 2.38
CA ILE A 138 -8.00 0.95 3.24
C ILE A 138 -9.52 0.88 3.11
N GLU A 139 -10.19 0.55 4.22
CA GLU A 139 -11.65 0.55 4.30
C GLU A 139 -12.14 1.90 4.82
N ASN A 140 -12.89 2.63 3.97
CA ASN A 140 -13.47 3.91 4.34
C ASN A 140 -14.82 3.75 5.09
N ALA A 141 -15.41 4.85 5.54
CA ALA A 141 -16.69 4.81 6.26
C ALA A 141 -17.89 4.32 5.42
N LEU A 142 -17.77 4.20 4.10
CA LEU A 142 -18.78 3.62 3.22
C LEU A 142 -18.62 2.09 3.07
N GLY A 143 -17.60 1.49 3.68
CA GLY A 143 -17.25 0.07 3.50
C GLY A 143 -16.57 -0.24 2.17
N ILE A 144 -16.09 0.80 1.45
CA ILE A 144 -15.37 0.63 0.19
C ILE A 144 -13.90 0.36 0.51
N LEU A 145 -13.38 -0.73 -0.06
CA LEU A 145 -11.98 -1.12 0.03
C LEU A 145 -11.18 -0.50 -1.12
N ASN A 146 -10.19 0.32 -0.78
CA ASN A 146 -9.28 0.91 -1.75
C ASN A 146 -7.88 0.31 -1.59
N PRO A 147 -7.26 -0.20 -2.67
CA PRO A 147 -5.93 -0.80 -2.58
C PRO A 147 -4.85 0.28 -2.47
N LEU A 148 -3.93 0.07 -1.54
CA LEU A 148 -2.75 0.88 -1.33
C LEU A 148 -1.50 0.02 -1.49
N LEU A 149 -0.74 0.29 -2.53
CA LEU A 149 0.49 -0.45 -2.81
C LEU A 149 1.61 -0.01 -1.84
N ILE A 150 2.19 -0.93 -1.08
CA ILE A 150 3.23 -0.65 -0.08
C ILE A 150 4.61 -1.17 -0.46
N LYS A 151 4.69 -2.05 -1.46
CA LYS A 151 5.95 -2.58 -2.01
C LYS A 151 5.76 -2.88 -3.48
N SER A 152 6.72 -2.46 -4.30
CA SER A 152 6.71 -2.73 -5.73
C SER A 152 8.13 -2.86 -6.25
N ILE A 153 8.61 -4.09 -6.33
CA ILE A 153 9.91 -4.42 -6.91
C ILE A 153 9.65 -5.21 -8.20
N PRO A 154 10.06 -4.71 -9.37
CA PRO A 154 9.84 -5.41 -10.63
C PRO A 154 10.76 -6.63 -10.75
N SER A 155 10.23 -7.70 -11.34
CA SER A 155 11.02 -8.86 -11.73
C SER A 155 11.98 -8.50 -12.86
N VAL A 156 13.24 -8.92 -12.78
CA VAL A 156 14.26 -8.66 -13.80
C VAL A 156 15.14 -9.88 -14.04
N GLN A 157 15.22 -10.31 -15.29
CA GLN A 157 16.16 -11.34 -15.74
C GLN A 157 17.59 -10.78 -15.67
N ARG A 158 18.49 -11.46 -14.95
CA ARG A 158 19.90 -11.01 -14.82
C ARG A 158 20.78 -11.46 -16.00
N GLY A 159 20.38 -12.50 -16.72
CA GLY A 159 21.16 -13.05 -17.82
C GLY A 159 22.23 -14.03 -17.35
N LEU A 160 22.92 -14.69 -18.29
CA LEU A 160 23.90 -15.74 -17.98
C LEU A 160 25.14 -15.23 -17.22
N PRO A 161 25.78 -14.10 -17.58
CA PRO A 161 26.98 -13.64 -16.88
C PRO A 161 26.75 -13.29 -15.41
N ASP A 162 25.53 -12.83 -15.08
CA ASP A 162 25.17 -12.40 -13.74
C ASP A 162 24.58 -13.54 -12.90
N TRP A 163 24.29 -14.71 -13.50
CA TRP A 163 23.74 -15.87 -12.79
C TRP A 163 24.84 -16.68 -12.09
N THR A 164 25.37 -16.13 -10.99
CA THR A 164 26.51 -16.70 -10.26
C THR A 164 26.17 -17.92 -9.39
N THR A 165 24.90 -18.22 -9.13
CA THR A 165 24.48 -19.46 -8.44
C THR A 165 24.36 -20.68 -9.36
N SER A 166 24.40 -20.48 -10.68
CA SER A 166 24.15 -21.52 -11.70
C SER A 166 25.05 -22.75 -11.55
N PHE A 167 26.35 -22.52 -11.34
CA PHE A 167 27.37 -23.56 -11.27
C PHE A 167 27.46 -24.25 -9.89
N LEU A 168 26.74 -23.73 -8.88
CA LEU A 168 26.66 -24.35 -7.57
C LEU A 168 25.46 -25.29 -7.47
N THR A 169 24.27 -24.72 -7.47
CA THR A 169 23.06 -25.54 -7.29
C THR A 169 22.75 -26.40 -8.50
N GLY A 170 23.12 -25.97 -9.72
CA GLY A 170 22.95 -26.71 -10.97
C GLY A 170 21.50 -27.11 -11.25
N THR A 171 20.79 -26.38 -12.10
CA THR A 171 19.40 -26.72 -12.46
C THR A 171 19.34 -27.93 -13.41
N LEU A 172 18.14 -28.51 -13.56
CA LEU A 172 17.90 -29.61 -14.50
C LEU A 172 18.42 -29.35 -15.91
N GLN A 173 18.29 -28.11 -16.39
CA GLN A 173 18.84 -27.70 -17.68
C GLN A 173 20.33 -28.03 -17.82
N TYR A 174 21.12 -27.75 -16.78
CA TYR A 174 22.56 -27.97 -16.81
C TYR A 174 22.92 -29.44 -16.64
N ASP A 175 22.15 -30.19 -15.85
CA ASP A 175 22.32 -31.64 -15.71
C ASP A 175 22.06 -32.34 -17.06
N LEU A 176 21.01 -31.95 -17.79
CA LEU A 176 20.67 -32.52 -19.09
C LEU A 176 21.69 -32.17 -20.19
N ILE A 177 22.13 -30.91 -20.26
CA ILE A 177 23.07 -30.49 -21.31
C ILE A 177 24.50 -30.96 -20.99
N GLY A 178 24.90 -30.99 -19.72
CA GLY A 178 26.25 -31.41 -19.34
C GLY A 178 26.58 -32.83 -19.79
N LEU A 179 25.59 -33.73 -19.81
CA LEU A 179 25.74 -35.08 -20.31
C LEU A 179 25.77 -35.22 -21.84
N MET A 180 25.51 -34.14 -22.59
CA MET A 180 25.64 -34.16 -24.07
C MET A 180 27.08 -34.38 -24.54
N MET A 181 28.06 -34.12 -23.67
CA MET A 181 29.48 -34.28 -23.97
C MET A 181 29.93 -35.75 -24.06
N ALA A 182 29.12 -36.71 -23.61
CA ALA A 182 29.44 -38.12 -23.64
C ALA A 182 28.29 -38.98 -24.20
N PRO A 183 28.57 -39.92 -25.13
CA PRO A 183 27.56 -40.87 -25.58
C PRO A 183 27.22 -41.86 -24.46
N ASN A 184 25.96 -42.33 -24.43
CA ASN A 184 25.48 -43.41 -23.53
C ASN A 184 25.55 -43.14 -22.02
N MET A 185 25.31 -41.89 -21.60
CA MET A 185 25.20 -41.53 -20.18
C MET A 185 23.76 -41.52 -19.67
N SER A 186 23.60 -41.66 -18.35
CA SER A 186 22.33 -41.63 -17.61
C SER A 186 22.49 -40.77 -16.35
N LEU A 187 21.42 -40.05 -15.97
CA LEU A 187 21.33 -39.34 -14.69
C LEU A 187 20.88 -40.24 -13.54
N VAL A 188 20.34 -41.42 -13.84
CA VAL A 188 19.71 -42.29 -12.86
C VAL A 188 20.72 -43.26 -12.29
N ARG A 189 20.90 -43.22 -10.97
CA ARG A 189 21.81 -44.12 -10.25
C ARG A 189 21.37 -45.58 -10.40
N ASN A 190 22.33 -46.50 -10.37
CA ASN A 190 22.12 -47.95 -10.55
C ASN A 190 21.53 -48.35 -11.91
N THR A 191 21.63 -47.48 -12.94
CA THR A 191 21.31 -47.83 -14.33
C THR A 191 22.59 -47.93 -15.17
N SER A 192 22.52 -48.58 -16.33
CA SER A 192 23.66 -48.68 -17.24
C SER A 192 24.06 -47.29 -17.73
N GLY A 193 25.33 -46.94 -17.57
CA GLY A 193 25.88 -45.65 -18.03
C GLY A 193 25.60 -44.49 -17.07
N PHE A 194 25.35 -44.73 -15.78
CA PHE A 194 25.27 -43.65 -14.80
C PHE A 194 26.55 -42.80 -14.84
N PHE A 195 26.42 -41.50 -15.08
CA PHE A 195 27.57 -40.67 -15.44
C PHE A 195 28.65 -40.62 -14.35
N ALA A 196 28.23 -40.60 -13.07
CA ALA A 196 29.14 -40.47 -11.95
C ALA A 196 29.95 -41.76 -11.68
N ASP A 197 29.57 -42.91 -12.26
CA ASP A 197 30.40 -44.12 -12.26
C ASP A 197 31.58 -44.00 -13.25
N THR A 198 31.44 -43.17 -14.29
CA THR A 198 32.52 -42.93 -15.27
C THR A 198 33.38 -41.75 -14.87
N ASP A 199 32.76 -40.59 -14.65
CA ASP A 199 33.43 -39.37 -14.19
C ASP A 199 32.43 -38.48 -13.42
N PRO A 200 32.49 -38.48 -12.07
CA PRO A 200 31.62 -37.62 -11.26
C PRO A 200 31.90 -36.12 -11.45
N ALA A 201 33.07 -35.75 -11.98
CA ALA A 201 33.42 -34.36 -12.27
C ALA A 201 32.82 -33.85 -13.59
N MET A 202 32.19 -34.71 -14.40
CA MET A 202 31.76 -34.37 -15.76
C MET A 202 30.87 -33.11 -15.83
N LEU A 203 29.86 -33.03 -14.96
CA LEU A 203 28.95 -31.87 -14.92
C LEU A 203 29.67 -30.59 -14.46
N GLU A 204 30.60 -30.72 -13.51
CA GLU A 204 31.42 -29.61 -13.02
C GLU A 204 32.37 -29.09 -14.11
N LEU A 205 33.04 -30.00 -14.82
CA LEU A 205 33.91 -29.67 -15.94
C LEU A 205 33.14 -29.03 -17.10
N TYR A 206 31.92 -29.48 -17.38
CA TYR A 206 31.08 -28.87 -18.41
C TYR A 206 30.74 -27.40 -18.08
N LEU A 207 30.41 -27.12 -16.82
CA LEU A 207 29.99 -25.77 -16.40
C LEU A 207 31.15 -24.80 -16.18
N LEU A 208 32.25 -25.27 -15.60
CA LEU A 208 33.36 -24.42 -15.20
C LEU A 208 34.58 -24.51 -16.13
N GLY A 209 34.64 -25.54 -16.99
CA GLY A 209 35.85 -25.85 -17.75
C GLY A 209 37.01 -26.15 -16.80
N ASN A 210 38.09 -25.36 -16.92
CA ASN A 210 39.22 -25.47 -15.99
C ASN A 210 38.88 -24.79 -14.66
N ILE A 211 38.73 -25.59 -13.60
CA ILE A 211 38.38 -25.13 -12.26
C ILE A 211 39.45 -24.17 -11.75
N SER A 212 39.04 -22.97 -11.37
CA SER A 212 39.95 -21.96 -10.81
C SER A 212 40.57 -22.41 -9.48
N PRO A 213 41.73 -21.86 -9.07
CA PRO A 213 42.33 -22.18 -7.78
C PRO A 213 41.38 -21.95 -6.58
N VAL A 214 40.55 -20.91 -6.63
CA VAL A 214 39.54 -20.61 -5.60
C VAL A 214 38.45 -21.68 -5.57
N ASN A 215 37.91 -22.04 -6.73
CA ASN A 215 36.88 -23.07 -6.82
C ASN A 215 37.42 -24.45 -6.41
N LYS A 216 38.70 -24.76 -6.62
CA LYS A 216 39.32 -26.00 -6.09
C LYS A 216 39.32 -26.06 -4.57
N VAL A 217 39.56 -24.92 -3.91
CA VAL A 217 39.46 -24.83 -2.44
C VAL A 217 38.02 -25.05 -1.99
N LEU A 218 37.06 -24.42 -2.67
CA LEU A 218 35.64 -24.61 -2.37
C LEU A 218 35.19 -26.07 -2.59
N HIS A 219 35.62 -26.67 -3.69
CA HIS A 219 35.38 -28.08 -4.00
C HIS A 219 35.89 -29.00 -2.88
N THR A 220 37.11 -28.75 -2.43
CA THR A 220 37.74 -29.55 -1.36
C THR A 220 37.02 -29.35 -0.03
N ALA A 221 36.55 -28.14 0.26
CA ALA A 221 35.89 -27.80 1.53
C ALA A 221 34.44 -28.31 1.62
N LEU A 222 33.71 -28.32 0.50
CA LEU A 222 32.29 -28.65 0.48
C LEU A 222 32.01 -29.94 -0.30
N ASP A 223 32.13 -29.88 -1.63
CA ASP A 223 31.96 -30.99 -2.58
C ASP A 223 32.15 -30.46 -4.01
N PHE A 224 31.97 -31.30 -5.03
CA PHE A 224 31.69 -30.87 -6.40
C PHE A 224 30.76 -29.66 -6.41
N LEU A 225 31.17 -28.59 -7.09
CA LEU A 225 30.46 -27.31 -7.04
C LEU A 225 29.00 -27.49 -7.41
N THR A 226 28.73 -28.30 -8.44
CA THR A 226 27.39 -28.61 -8.99
C THR A 226 26.46 -29.41 -8.07
N ASN A 227 26.95 -29.83 -6.90
CA ASN A 227 26.19 -30.54 -5.87
C ASN A 227 25.91 -29.66 -4.62
N ILE A 228 26.32 -28.38 -4.64
CA ILE A 228 26.16 -27.48 -3.50
C ILE A 228 24.75 -26.87 -3.50
N ARG A 229 23.97 -27.20 -2.47
CA ARG A 229 22.61 -26.65 -2.28
C ARG A 229 22.67 -25.34 -1.50
N LEU A 230 22.01 -24.31 -2.03
CA LEU A 230 21.89 -23.02 -1.38
C LEU A 230 20.52 -22.90 -0.70
N ARG A 231 20.49 -22.57 0.60
CA ARG A 231 19.24 -22.33 1.34
C ARG A 231 19.23 -20.96 2.01
N TYR A 232 18.15 -20.22 1.83
CA TYR A 232 17.87 -19.00 2.58
C TYR A 232 17.63 -19.33 4.06
N ILE A 233 18.27 -18.60 4.98
CA ILE A 233 18.03 -18.70 6.42
C ILE A 233 17.32 -17.43 6.89
N ALA A 234 16.13 -17.60 7.44
CA ALA A 234 15.39 -16.50 8.08
C ALA A 234 16.02 -16.12 9.44
N PRO A 235 15.97 -14.85 9.85
CA PRO A 235 16.40 -14.43 11.19
C PRO A 235 15.72 -15.26 12.30
N PRO A 236 16.45 -15.75 13.31
CA PRO A 236 15.88 -16.46 14.44
C PRO A 236 14.87 -15.60 15.21
N PRO A 237 13.77 -16.18 15.73
CA PRO A 237 12.78 -15.43 16.51
C PRO A 237 13.36 -14.72 17.74
N SER A 238 14.36 -15.32 18.39
CA SER A 238 15.11 -14.74 19.52
C SER A 238 15.85 -13.45 19.13
N LEU A 239 16.48 -13.42 17.95
CA LEU A 239 17.12 -12.22 17.40
C LEU A 239 16.07 -11.14 17.08
N MET A 240 14.96 -11.52 16.46
CA MET A 240 13.89 -10.59 16.12
C MET A 240 13.27 -9.94 17.37
N ALA A 241 13.05 -10.73 18.43
CA ALA A 241 12.55 -10.23 19.71
C ALA A 241 13.54 -9.24 20.38
N LEU A 242 14.84 -9.54 20.34
CA LEU A 242 15.89 -8.66 20.88
C LEU A 242 15.95 -7.33 20.15
N VAL A 243 15.95 -7.35 18.82
CA VAL A 243 15.98 -6.14 17.98
C VAL A 243 14.72 -5.31 18.19
N LEU A 244 13.55 -5.95 18.26
CA LEU A 244 12.29 -5.27 18.55
C LEU A 244 12.33 -4.55 19.90
N ALA A 245 12.80 -5.24 20.95
CA ALA A 245 12.91 -4.66 22.30
C ALA A 245 13.87 -3.46 22.33
N PHE A 246 15.02 -3.57 21.66
CA PHE A 246 15.97 -2.46 21.51
C PHE A 246 15.36 -1.26 20.78
N ASP A 247 14.75 -1.49 19.61
CA ASP A 247 14.16 -0.41 18.81
C ASP A 247 13.06 0.31 19.59
N THR A 248 12.18 -0.42 20.27
CA THR A 248 11.11 0.19 21.10
C THR A 248 11.66 1.09 22.18
N LEU A 249 12.72 0.65 22.86
CA LEU A 249 13.32 1.41 23.95
C LEU A 249 14.01 2.67 23.44
N VAL A 250 14.79 2.56 22.36
CA VAL A 250 15.48 3.72 21.76
C VAL A 250 14.46 4.77 21.31
N LEU A 251 13.36 4.35 20.68
CA LEU A 251 12.29 5.25 20.25
C LEU A 251 11.56 5.91 21.43
N GLU A 252 11.29 5.19 22.51
CA GLU A 252 10.74 5.76 23.75
C GLU A 252 11.68 6.80 24.37
N MET A 253 12.98 6.52 24.41
CA MET A 253 13.99 7.45 24.92
C MET A 253 14.14 8.69 24.04
N LEU A 254 14.05 8.56 22.71
CA LEU A 254 14.02 9.71 21.80
C LEU A 254 12.79 10.60 22.04
N ARG A 255 11.66 10.01 22.43
CA ARG A 255 10.42 10.74 22.70
C ARG A 255 10.44 11.43 24.07
N ASP A 256 10.96 10.76 25.10
CA ASP A 256 10.77 11.15 26.50
C ASP A 256 12.01 11.83 27.12
N ASN A 257 13.21 11.64 26.55
CA ASN A 257 14.47 12.17 27.09
C ASN A 257 15.16 13.12 26.10
N PHE A 258 15.11 14.42 26.41
CA PHE A 258 15.70 15.48 25.59
C PHE A 258 17.24 15.39 25.48
N ASP A 259 17.93 15.00 26.56
CA ASP A 259 19.39 14.90 26.57
C ASP A 259 19.86 13.73 25.68
N PHE A 260 19.15 12.60 25.74
CA PHE A 260 19.39 11.47 24.85
C PHE A 260 19.14 11.86 23.38
N ALA A 261 18.01 12.50 23.08
CA ALA A 261 17.70 12.96 21.72
C ALA A 261 18.77 13.93 21.17
N THR A 262 19.28 14.83 22.02
CA THR A 262 20.35 15.76 21.65
C THR A 262 21.69 15.05 21.41
N ALA A 263 22.04 14.07 22.26
CA ALA A 263 23.25 13.26 22.08
C ALA A 263 23.16 12.39 20.82
N TRP A 264 22.01 11.77 20.59
CA TRP A 264 21.69 10.94 19.43
C TRP A 264 21.80 11.72 18.12
N GLY A 265 21.24 12.93 18.06
CA GLY A 265 21.30 13.80 16.89
C GLY A 265 22.73 14.23 16.48
N ARG A 266 23.73 14.01 17.34
CA ARG A 266 25.15 14.25 17.02
C ARG A 266 25.82 13.03 16.39
N VAL A 267 25.27 11.82 16.54
CA VAL A 267 25.85 10.61 15.95
C VAL A 267 25.77 10.72 14.42
N PRO A 268 26.87 10.49 13.68
CA PRO A 268 26.85 10.52 12.21
C PRO A 268 25.81 9.55 11.65
N THR A 269 25.13 9.94 10.56
CA THR A 269 24.09 9.13 9.92
C THR A 269 24.61 7.79 9.39
N SER A 270 25.85 7.77 8.92
CA SER A 270 26.56 6.58 8.45
C SER A 270 28.07 6.83 8.52
N THR A 271 28.83 5.82 8.92
CA THR A 271 30.30 5.82 8.86
C THR A 271 30.77 4.46 8.38
N ASP A 272 31.45 4.42 7.24
CA ASP A 272 31.97 3.18 6.68
C ASP A 272 33.25 2.75 7.41
N LEU A 273 33.30 1.47 7.74
CA LEU A 273 34.39 0.78 8.41
C LEU A 273 34.91 -0.32 7.47
N LEU A 274 36.22 -0.54 7.48
CA LEU A 274 36.91 -1.54 6.66
C LEU A 274 37.58 -2.60 7.54
N PRO A 275 36.79 -3.36 8.31
CA PRO A 275 37.34 -4.21 9.35
C PRO A 275 38.08 -5.40 8.73
N ALA A 276 39.22 -5.75 9.34
CA ALA A 276 40.00 -6.92 8.95
C ALA A 276 40.24 -7.82 10.17
N PRO A 277 39.72 -9.06 10.18
CA PRO A 277 40.01 -10.03 11.23
C PRO A 277 41.52 -10.19 11.41
N VAL A 278 41.98 -10.22 12.66
CA VAL A 278 43.41 -10.26 12.99
C VAL A 278 44.11 -11.43 12.29
N ALA A 279 43.46 -12.59 12.23
CA ALA A 279 43.97 -13.79 11.57
C ALA A 279 44.18 -13.65 10.05
N TRP A 280 43.55 -12.65 9.42
CA TRP A 280 43.60 -12.45 7.97
C TRP A 280 44.60 -11.36 7.58
N ARG A 281 45.06 -10.55 8.54
CA ARG A 281 46.01 -9.46 8.30
C ARG A 281 47.32 -9.99 7.73
N GLY A 282 47.88 -9.28 6.75
CA GLY A 282 49.14 -9.65 6.11
C GLY A 282 49.05 -10.80 5.09
N ARG A 283 47.85 -11.29 4.76
CA ARG A 283 47.62 -12.30 3.71
C ARG A 283 47.12 -11.67 2.41
N LEU A 284 47.15 -12.43 1.32
CA LEU A 284 46.52 -12.07 0.04
C LEU A 284 45.11 -12.66 0.00
N SER A 285 44.12 -11.82 -0.29
CA SER A 285 42.72 -12.18 -0.49
C SER A 285 42.43 -12.46 -1.95
N TYR A 286 41.65 -13.51 -2.22
CA TYR A 286 41.10 -13.82 -3.54
C TYR A 286 39.60 -13.52 -3.66
N GLY A 287 38.92 -13.20 -2.56
CA GLY A 287 37.49 -12.87 -2.52
C GLY A 287 36.78 -13.48 -1.32
N GLY A 288 35.69 -12.86 -0.88
CA GLY A 288 34.87 -13.34 0.24
C GLY A 288 33.62 -14.13 -0.19
N SER A 289 33.38 -14.21 -1.50
CA SER A 289 32.17 -14.80 -2.08
C SER A 289 32.43 -16.18 -2.68
N PRO A 290 31.78 -17.26 -2.21
CA PRO A 290 31.81 -18.56 -2.88
C PRO A 290 31.14 -18.56 -4.25
N LEU A 291 30.39 -17.50 -4.60
CA LEU A 291 29.78 -17.31 -5.90
C LEU A 291 30.80 -16.80 -6.95
N CYS A 292 32.00 -16.40 -6.51
CA CYS A 292 33.03 -15.81 -7.35
C CYS A 292 34.30 -16.67 -7.34
N GLY A 293 34.52 -17.41 -8.42
CA GLY A 293 35.72 -18.24 -8.59
C GLY A 293 36.91 -17.52 -9.22
N TYR A 294 36.76 -16.27 -9.64
CA TYR A 294 37.73 -15.55 -10.46
C TYR A 294 38.05 -14.18 -9.85
N GLY A 295 39.31 -13.76 -9.95
CA GLY A 295 39.77 -12.49 -9.39
C GLY A 295 41.28 -12.49 -9.14
N ASN A 296 41.88 -11.31 -9.17
CA ASN A 296 43.30 -11.16 -8.85
C ASN A 296 43.48 -11.09 -7.32
N PRO A 297 44.59 -11.60 -6.78
CA PRO A 297 44.86 -11.48 -5.36
C PRO A 297 45.07 -10.01 -4.97
N LEU A 298 44.39 -9.57 -3.91
CA LEU A 298 44.53 -8.23 -3.32
C LEU A 298 45.08 -8.33 -1.90
N SER A 299 45.78 -7.28 -1.44
CA SER A 299 46.26 -7.19 -0.06
C SER A 299 45.18 -6.76 0.94
N LEU A 300 43.98 -6.44 0.44
CA LEU A 300 42.85 -5.97 1.21
C LEU A 300 41.80 -7.07 1.34
N ILE A 301 41.11 -7.13 2.48
CA ILE A 301 40.00 -8.06 2.68
C ILE A 301 38.84 -7.62 1.80
N GLN A 302 38.23 -8.57 1.12
CA GLN A 302 37.21 -8.34 0.11
C GLN A 302 35.83 -8.61 0.66
N GLU A 303 34.83 -7.99 0.06
CA GLU A 303 33.44 -8.09 0.46
C GLU A 303 32.91 -9.54 0.39
N SER A 304 31.91 -9.82 1.22
CA SER A 304 31.19 -11.10 1.23
C SER A 304 30.32 -11.25 -0.02
N PHE A 305 29.70 -12.42 -0.19
CA PHE A 305 28.78 -12.66 -1.30
C PHE A 305 27.58 -11.70 -1.27
N ALA A 306 27.08 -11.31 -2.44
CA ALA A 306 25.82 -10.59 -2.58
C ALA A 306 24.97 -11.23 -3.69
N PHE A 307 23.65 -11.12 -3.57
CA PHE A 307 22.70 -11.67 -4.53
C PHE A 307 22.90 -11.09 -5.93
N ASP A 308 23.12 -9.77 -6.00
CA ASP A 308 23.28 -8.97 -7.21
C ASP A 308 24.73 -8.91 -7.71
N ASP A 309 25.67 -9.59 -7.04
CA ASP A 309 27.05 -9.67 -7.48
C ASP A 309 27.17 -10.47 -8.78
N ALA A 310 27.87 -9.88 -9.75
CA ALA A 310 28.22 -10.47 -11.04
C ALA A 310 29.69 -10.93 -11.08
N CYS A 311 30.41 -10.83 -9.95
CA CYS A 311 31.82 -11.21 -9.81
C CYS A 311 32.78 -10.46 -10.75
N VAL A 312 32.43 -9.22 -11.11
CA VAL A 312 33.23 -8.38 -12.04
C VAL A 312 34.17 -7.44 -11.29
N VAL A 313 33.73 -6.92 -10.13
CA VAL A 313 34.47 -5.91 -9.36
C VAL A 313 34.83 -6.45 -7.99
N GLN A 314 36.11 -6.36 -7.64
CA GLN A 314 36.61 -6.75 -6.33
C GLN A 314 36.47 -5.57 -5.36
N LEU A 315 35.45 -5.60 -4.50
CA LEU A 315 35.17 -4.58 -3.49
C LEU A 315 35.80 -4.92 -2.13
N PRO A 316 36.18 -3.92 -1.32
CA PRO A 316 36.66 -4.14 0.04
C PRO A 316 35.54 -4.55 0.98
N LEU A 317 35.85 -5.35 2.01
CA LEU A 317 34.91 -5.71 3.08
C LEU A 317 34.47 -4.44 3.82
N THR A 318 33.21 -4.07 3.69
CA THR A 318 32.69 -2.80 4.20
C THR A 318 31.53 -3.02 5.17
N TYR A 319 31.61 -2.37 6.33
CA TYR A 319 30.56 -2.37 7.36
C TYR A 319 30.14 -0.92 7.59
N THR A 320 28.83 -0.67 7.64
CA THR A 320 28.33 0.69 7.85
C THR A 320 27.86 0.85 9.30
N TRP A 321 28.57 1.68 10.05
CA TRP A 321 28.18 2.10 11.39
C TRP A 321 27.09 3.16 11.29
N THR A 322 25.86 2.80 11.65
CA THR A 322 24.72 3.71 11.74
C THR A 322 24.41 4.00 13.21
N PRO A 323 23.63 5.06 13.54
CA PRO A 323 23.25 5.33 14.91
C PRO A 323 22.61 4.13 15.61
N PHE A 324 21.69 3.42 14.94
CA PHE A 324 21.01 2.25 15.50
C PHE A 324 21.91 1.01 15.55
N SER A 325 22.51 0.62 14.42
CA SER A 325 23.34 -0.60 14.37
C SER A 325 24.59 -0.50 15.25
N GLY A 326 25.15 0.71 15.36
CA GLY A 326 26.27 1.04 16.24
C GLY A 326 25.89 1.04 17.72
N LEU A 327 24.78 1.68 18.10
CA LEU A 327 24.30 1.65 19.49
C LEU A 327 23.93 0.23 19.92
N PHE A 328 23.28 -0.54 19.05
CA PHE A 328 22.94 -1.94 19.29
C PHE A 328 24.20 -2.77 19.57
N ALA A 329 25.20 -2.68 18.69
CA ALA A 329 26.47 -3.36 18.86
C ALA A 329 27.18 -2.94 20.16
N ALA A 330 27.23 -1.63 20.45
CA ALA A 330 27.85 -1.07 21.66
C ALA A 330 27.11 -1.47 22.95
N SER A 331 25.81 -1.76 22.87
CA SER A 331 25.01 -2.17 24.04
C SER A 331 25.22 -3.63 24.43
N LEU A 332 25.53 -4.50 23.46
CA LEU A 332 25.73 -5.93 23.66
C LEU A 332 27.21 -6.32 23.79
N THR A 333 28.13 -5.39 23.54
CA THR A 333 29.57 -5.64 23.61
C THR A 333 30.30 -4.56 24.40
N SER A 334 31.27 -4.96 25.22
CA SER A 334 32.13 -4.01 25.91
C SER A 334 33.14 -3.41 24.92
N LEU A 335 32.90 -2.19 24.45
CA LEU A 335 33.87 -1.44 23.66
C LEU A 335 34.89 -0.78 24.62
N PRO A 336 36.18 -1.18 24.60
CA PRO A 336 37.15 -0.71 25.59
C PRO A 336 37.49 0.79 25.45
N SER A 337 37.65 1.29 24.22
CA SER A 337 37.71 2.72 23.90
C SER A 337 37.46 2.95 22.40
N SER A 338 37.01 4.14 22.03
CA SER A 338 36.87 4.55 20.62
C SER A 338 38.21 4.52 19.87
N SER A 339 39.30 4.90 20.53
CA SER A 339 40.65 4.90 19.97
C SER A 339 41.22 3.50 19.73
N ALA A 340 40.94 2.54 20.61
CA ALA A 340 41.40 1.17 20.46
C ALA A 340 40.60 0.42 19.38
N PHE A 341 39.28 0.62 19.34
CA PHE A 341 38.42 0.00 18.33
C PHE A 341 38.72 0.53 16.91
N CYS A 342 38.94 1.84 16.77
CA CYS A 342 39.19 2.49 15.48
C CYS A 342 40.67 2.63 15.12
N ALA A 343 41.59 1.92 15.77
CA ALA A 343 43.03 2.12 15.61
C ALA A 343 43.51 1.91 14.15
N ASP A 344 42.87 1.00 13.42
CA ASP A 344 43.17 0.65 12.03
C ASP A 344 42.16 1.23 11.03
N GLU A 345 41.24 2.10 11.48
CA GLU A 345 40.11 2.62 10.71
C GLU A 345 40.29 4.11 10.36
N ALA A 346 39.38 4.65 9.55
CA ALA A 346 39.38 6.08 9.23
C ALA A 346 39.17 6.95 10.49
N PRO A 347 39.72 8.19 10.55
CA PRO A 347 39.57 9.08 11.71
C PRO A 347 38.10 9.38 12.11
N THR A 348 37.19 9.27 11.14
CA THR A 348 35.74 9.42 11.33
C THR A 348 35.14 8.33 12.22
N CYS A 349 35.74 7.13 12.27
CA CYS A 349 35.32 6.02 13.13
C CYS A 349 35.36 6.44 14.61
N ALA A 350 36.48 7.01 15.07
CA ALA A 350 36.64 7.36 16.48
C ALA A 350 35.58 8.36 16.93
N THR A 351 35.23 9.32 16.06
CA THR A 351 34.17 10.29 16.33
C THR A 351 32.79 9.64 16.38
N ALA A 352 32.49 8.71 15.46
CA ALA A 352 31.20 8.02 15.44
C ALA A 352 31.01 7.15 16.70
N VAL A 353 32.05 6.39 17.08
CA VAL A 353 32.01 5.51 18.26
C VAL A 353 31.94 6.32 19.55
N ASP A 354 32.72 7.39 19.69
CA ASP A 354 32.68 8.26 20.89
C ASP A 354 31.29 8.88 21.11
N ARG A 355 30.67 9.40 20.04
CA ARG A 355 29.30 9.93 20.12
C ARG A 355 28.26 8.86 20.42
N THR A 356 28.45 7.65 19.89
CA THR A 356 27.59 6.50 20.18
C THR A 356 27.68 6.09 21.66
N LEU A 357 28.89 6.02 22.21
CA LEU A 357 29.14 5.72 23.63
C LEU A 357 28.57 6.81 24.55
N HIS A 358 28.69 8.09 24.16
CA HIS A 358 28.06 9.19 24.87
C HIS A 358 26.53 9.05 24.88
N ALA A 359 25.90 8.71 23.75
CA ALA A 359 24.45 8.45 23.71
C ALA A 359 24.06 7.23 24.58
N LEU A 360 24.87 6.16 24.55
CA LEU A 360 24.68 4.96 25.37
C LEU A 360 24.75 5.25 26.88
N SER A 361 25.52 6.26 27.31
CA SER A 361 25.61 6.64 28.73
C SER A 361 24.27 7.08 29.34
N PHE A 362 23.35 7.59 28.53
CA PHE A 362 21.98 7.93 28.98
C PHE A 362 21.06 6.71 29.08
N LEU A 363 21.50 5.55 28.55
CA LEU A 363 20.84 4.26 28.63
C LEU A 363 21.45 3.37 29.73
N ALA A 364 22.19 3.94 30.70
CA ALA A 364 22.98 3.19 31.69
C ALA A 364 22.19 2.21 32.58
N SER A 365 20.86 2.27 32.61
CA SER A 365 19.99 1.29 33.27
C SER A 365 19.63 0.07 32.39
N MET A 366 20.08 0.04 31.14
CA MET A 366 19.75 -0.99 30.17
C MET A 366 20.64 -2.23 30.32
N THR A 367 20.02 -3.38 30.55
CA THR A 367 20.69 -4.69 30.45
C THR A 367 20.08 -5.46 29.28
N LEU A 368 20.51 -5.14 28.05
CA LEU A 368 20.25 -6.05 26.93
C LEU A 368 21.16 -7.25 27.07
N THR A 369 20.56 -8.43 27.20
CA THR A 369 21.30 -9.68 27.29
C THR A 369 21.27 -10.37 25.94
N ALA A 370 22.44 -10.81 25.47
CA ALA A 370 22.52 -11.68 24.31
C ALA A 370 21.71 -12.96 24.56
N PRO A 371 20.89 -13.42 23.59
CA PRO A 371 20.15 -14.67 23.69
C PRO A 371 21.08 -15.88 23.88
N ASP A 372 20.65 -16.88 24.66
CA ASP A 372 21.44 -18.09 24.93
C ASP A 372 21.75 -18.89 23.66
N ASP A 373 20.88 -18.81 22.65
CA ASP A 373 21.02 -19.49 21.37
C ASP A 373 21.87 -18.72 20.34
N ALA A 374 22.37 -17.52 20.67
CA ALA A 374 23.09 -16.66 19.73
C ALA A 374 24.31 -17.34 19.09
N LYS A 375 25.05 -18.15 19.87
CA LYS A 375 26.18 -18.93 19.35
C LYS A 375 25.74 -20.10 18.46
N ALA A 376 24.56 -20.68 18.69
CA ALA A 376 24.04 -21.82 17.93
C ALA A 376 23.62 -21.46 16.49
N TRP A 377 23.41 -20.16 16.20
CA TRP A 377 23.13 -19.70 14.84
C TRP A 377 24.28 -20.03 13.87
N ASN A 378 25.52 -20.03 14.38
CA ASN A 378 26.75 -20.41 13.67
C ASN A 378 26.91 -19.71 12.32
N VAL A 379 26.74 -18.39 12.30
CA VAL A 379 26.87 -17.54 11.11
C VAL A 379 28.28 -16.96 11.05
N SER A 380 28.89 -16.93 9.87
CA SER A 380 30.25 -16.46 9.65
C SER A 380 30.38 -15.63 8.38
N ILE A 381 31.50 -14.94 8.23
CA ILE A 381 32.00 -14.47 6.95
C ILE A 381 33.16 -15.36 6.49
N ALA A 382 33.34 -15.48 5.18
CA ALA A 382 34.36 -16.32 4.56
C ALA A 382 35.34 -15.47 3.77
N GLN A 383 36.56 -15.98 3.62
CA GLN A 383 37.58 -15.35 2.80
C GLN A 383 38.54 -16.39 2.22
N PHE A 384 38.83 -16.31 0.92
CA PHE A 384 39.85 -17.14 0.28
C PHE A 384 41.22 -16.45 0.43
N LEU A 385 42.12 -17.05 1.21
CA LEU A 385 43.39 -16.44 1.61
C LEU A 385 44.60 -17.27 1.21
N ALA A 386 45.64 -16.59 0.73
CA ALA A 386 46.98 -17.16 0.52
C ALA A 386 48.06 -16.37 1.31
N PRO A 387 49.14 -17.02 1.74
CA PRO A 387 50.32 -16.32 2.24
C PRO A 387 50.91 -15.41 1.16
N LYS A 388 51.41 -14.22 1.53
CA LYS A 388 52.11 -13.31 0.59
C LYS A 388 53.35 -13.95 -0.06
N THR A 389 53.97 -14.91 0.62
CA THR A 389 55.14 -15.65 0.14
C THR A 389 54.80 -16.74 -0.88
N ASN A 390 53.55 -17.22 -0.92
CA ASN A 390 53.09 -18.25 -1.85
C ASN A 390 51.62 -18.03 -2.20
N SER A 391 51.39 -17.21 -3.23
CA SER A 391 50.06 -16.87 -3.72
C SER A 391 49.24 -18.08 -4.19
N ASN A 392 49.90 -19.18 -4.55
CA ASN A 392 49.20 -20.38 -5.03
C ASN A 392 48.63 -21.26 -3.90
N ASN A 393 49.04 -21.04 -2.64
CA ASN A 393 48.55 -21.79 -1.50
C ASN A 393 47.29 -21.14 -0.91
N ILE A 394 46.18 -21.26 -1.64
CA ILE A 394 44.88 -20.69 -1.26
C ILE A 394 44.19 -21.62 -0.25
N SER A 395 43.62 -21.04 0.79
CA SER A 395 42.86 -21.72 1.84
C SER A 395 41.58 -20.94 2.15
N LEU A 396 40.51 -21.65 2.51
CA LEU A 396 39.28 -21.03 2.99
C LEU A 396 39.44 -20.68 4.47
N ALA A 397 39.33 -19.39 4.81
CA ALA A 397 39.33 -18.91 6.18
C ALA A 397 37.93 -18.41 6.56
N MET A 398 37.47 -18.79 7.74
CA MET A 398 36.16 -18.42 8.28
C MET A 398 36.34 -17.53 9.51
N GLN A 399 35.49 -16.53 9.66
CA GLN A 399 35.39 -15.71 10.87
C GLN A 399 33.94 -15.75 11.36
N PRO A 400 33.66 -16.41 12.50
CA PRO A 400 32.36 -16.35 13.16
C PRO A 400 31.98 -14.91 13.51
N LEU A 401 30.69 -14.58 13.37
CA LEU A 401 30.18 -13.26 13.78
C LEU A 401 30.27 -13.07 15.29
N LEU A 402 29.99 -14.12 16.05
CA LEU A 402 30.09 -14.15 17.51
C LEU A 402 31.18 -15.17 17.88
N ASP A 403 32.37 -14.68 18.22
CA ASP A 403 33.55 -15.48 18.58
C ASP A 403 33.72 -15.59 20.10
N ASP A 404 34.43 -16.62 20.58
CA ASP A 404 34.61 -16.82 22.03
C ASP A 404 35.44 -15.72 22.70
N ASN A 405 36.31 -15.06 21.93
CA ASN A 405 37.14 -13.96 22.42
C ASN A 405 36.42 -12.61 22.37
N ASN A 406 35.21 -12.54 21.80
CA ASN A 406 34.40 -11.34 21.60
C ASN A 406 35.11 -10.17 20.90
N VAL A 407 36.19 -10.41 20.15
CA VAL A 407 36.96 -9.36 19.48
C VAL A 407 36.22 -8.89 18.23
N TRP A 408 35.59 -9.83 17.50
CA TRP A 408 34.79 -9.52 16.32
C TRP A 408 33.33 -9.20 16.64
N ALA A 409 32.90 -9.48 17.89
CA ALA A 409 31.51 -9.33 18.32
C ALA A 409 30.85 -7.98 17.99
N PRO A 410 31.52 -6.80 18.07
CA PRO A 410 30.88 -5.54 17.69
C PRO A 410 30.42 -5.52 16.22
N TYR A 411 31.26 -6.00 15.31
CA TYR A 411 30.91 -6.14 13.88
C TYR A 411 29.86 -7.24 13.67
N GLY A 412 29.92 -8.30 14.48
CA GLY A 412 28.94 -9.37 14.52
C GLY A 412 27.53 -8.88 14.85
N TRP A 413 27.36 -8.21 16.00
CA TRP A 413 26.07 -7.66 16.44
C TRP A 413 25.53 -6.59 15.50
N LEU A 414 26.40 -5.74 14.94
CA LEU A 414 26.02 -4.81 13.88
C LEU A 414 25.42 -5.54 12.69
N SER A 415 26.06 -6.63 12.23
CA SER A 415 25.56 -7.43 11.10
C SER A 415 24.28 -8.20 11.42
N LEU A 416 24.13 -8.66 12.66
CA LEU A 416 22.92 -9.36 13.12
C LEU A 416 21.72 -8.39 13.20
N TYR A 417 21.94 -7.15 13.62
CA TYR A 417 20.94 -6.08 13.54
C TYR A 417 20.52 -5.83 12.08
N ASP A 418 21.50 -5.70 11.18
CA ASP A 418 21.24 -5.53 9.75
C ASP A 418 20.49 -6.73 9.13
N TRP A 419 20.74 -7.96 9.60
CA TRP A 419 20.02 -9.14 9.16
C TRP A 419 18.56 -9.12 9.62
N ALA A 420 18.29 -8.72 10.87
CA ALA A 420 16.93 -8.57 11.38
C ALA A 420 16.11 -7.54 10.58
N HIS A 421 16.71 -6.42 10.18
CA HIS A 421 16.07 -5.42 9.32
C HIS A 421 16.05 -5.80 7.82
N GLY A 422 16.80 -6.83 7.43
CA GLY A 422 16.92 -7.29 6.03
C GLY A 422 17.86 -6.48 5.16
N ASN A 423 18.73 -5.66 5.74
CA ASN A 423 19.84 -5.02 5.03
C ASN A 423 20.88 -6.06 4.60
N ARG A 424 20.98 -7.19 5.33
CA ARG A 424 21.80 -8.36 4.97
C ARG A 424 20.93 -9.63 4.98
N GLU A 425 21.42 -10.69 4.37
CA GLU A 425 20.79 -12.01 4.42
C GLU A 425 21.82 -13.11 4.71
N VAL A 426 21.33 -14.25 5.20
CA VAL A 426 22.16 -15.42 5.48
C VAL A 426 21.76 -16.56 4.56
N VAL A 427 22.77 -17.17 3.92
CA VAL A 427 22.59 -18.32 3.04
C VAL A 427 23.45 -19.48 3.53
N SER A 428 22.86 -20.67 3.59
CA SER A 428 23.51 -21.94 3.84
C SER A 428 24.04 -22.52 2.52
N PHE A 429 25.33 -22.83 2.46
CA PHE A 429 25.99 -23.52 1.36
C PHE A 429 26.26 -24.96 1.81
N GLU A 430 25.47 -25.90 1.30
CA GLU A 430 25.41 -27.28 1.79
C GLU A 430 26.01 -28.25 0.76
N GLY A 431 27.18 -28.81 1.10
CA GLY A 431 27.85 -29.88 0.35
C GLY A 431 27.83 -31.21 1.09
N ASP A 432 28.49 -32.23 0.54
CA ASP A 432 28.59 -33.56 1.18
C ASP A 432 29.63 -33.59 2.31
N HIS A 433 30.67 -32.76 2.26
CA HIS A 433 31.75 -32.73 3.25
C HIS A 433 31.56 -31.65 4.32
N GLY A 434 30.69 -30.67 4.08
CA GLY A 434 30.54 -29.53 4.99
C GLY A 434 29.31 -28.66 4.71
N THR A 435 29.08 -27.72 5.60
CA THR A 435 28.06 -26.68 5.44
C THR A 435 28.64 -25.34 5.89
N LEU A 436 28.55 -24.32 5.05
CA LEU A 436 28.96 -22.95 5.39
C LEU A 436 27.70 -22.09 5.53
N ARG A 437 27.54 -21.38 6.65
CA ARG A 437 26.45 -20.40 6.83
C ARG A 437 27.05 -19.01 6.76
N LEU A 438 26.83 -18.34 5.64
CA LEU A 438 27.49 -17.09 5.32
C LEU A 438 26.52 -15.92 5.39
N MET A 439 26.97 -14.81 5.97
CA MET A 439 26.29 -13.51 5.92
C MET A 439 26.67 -12.79 4.62
N SER A 440 25.67 -12.22 3.93
CA SER A 440 25.89 -11.44 2.70
C SER A 440 26.52 -10.08 2.97
N ALA A 441 26.95 -9.41 1.90
CA ALA A 441 27.18 -7.97 1.89
C ALA A 441 25.88 -7.20 2.25
N ALA A 442 26.02 -5.95 2.66
CA ALA A 442 24.87 -5.07 2.90
C ALA A 442 24.26 -4.60 1.57
N TYR A 443 22.95 -4.68 1.45
CA TYR A 443 22.21 -4.22 0.28
C TYR A 443 21.69 -2.80 0.47
N ALA A 444 21.81 -2.00 -0.60
CA ALA A 444 21.10 -0.73 -0.67
C ALA A 444 19.58 -0.97 -0.72
N ARG A 445 18.81 -0.08 -0.09
CA ARG A 445 17.35 -0.12 -0.17
C ARG A 445 16.88 0.21 -1.59
N VAL A 446 15.86 -0.49 -2.04
CA VAL A 446 15.22 -0.29 -3.34
C VAL A 446 14.09 0.73 -3.20
N VAL A 447 14.14 1.73 -4.07
CA VAL A 447 13.14 2.80 -4.22
C VAL A 447 11.95 2.26 -5.02
N ALA A 448 10.79 2.08 -4.39
CA ALA A 448 9.56 1.76 -5.11
C ALA A 448 8.97 3.05 -5.73
N PRO A 449 8.42 2.97 -6.96
CA PRO A 449 7.77 4.11 -7.60
C PRO A 449 6.58 4.60 -6.78
N ARG A 450 6.32 5.92 -6.79
CA ARG A 450 5.16 6.51 -6.12
C ARG A 450 3.88 5.96 -6.74
N SER A 451 3.04 5.34 -5.92
CA SER A 451 1.69 4.93 -6.31
C SER A 451 0.85 6.17 -6.56
N ALA A 452 0.43 6.39 -7.81
CA ALA A 452 -0.47 7.48 -8.20
C ALA A 452 -1.94 7.26 -7.76
N THR A 453 -2.18 6.27 -6.88
CA THR A 453 -3.52 5.83 -6.48
C THR A 453 -4.26 6.81 -5.57
N ALA A 454 -3.62 7.86 -5.07
CA ALA A 454 -4.28 8.92 -4.30
C ALA A 454 -4.73 10.13 -5.16
N SER A 455 -5.22 9.90 -6.37
CA SER A 455 -5.86 10.98 -7.15
C SER A 455 -7.33 11.07 -6.75
N ALA A 456 -7.71 12.18 -6.10
CA ALA A 456 -9.07 12.43 -5.61
C ALA A 456 -10.02 12.77 -6.76
N ASN A 457 -10.54 11.76 -7.46
CA ASN A 457 -11.52 11.99 -8.51
C ASN A 457 -12.94 12.10 -7.92
N VAL A 458 -13.26 11.27 -6.94
CA VAL A 458 -14.59 11.24 -6.31
C VAL A 458 -14.69 12.32 -5.23
N GLY A 459 -13.67 12.44 -4.37
CA GLY A 459 -13.61 13.47 -3.33
C GLY A 459 -13.77 14.90 -3.88
N ALA A 460 -13.06 15.22 -4.97
CA ALA A 460 -13.17 16.53 -5.62
C ALA A 460 -14.59 16.83 -6.13
N TYR A 461 -15.24 15.85 -6.77
CA TYR A 461 -16.62 16.01 -7.25
C TYR A 461 -17.59 16.29 -6.11
N LEU A 462 -17.48 15.52 -5.01
CA LEU A 462 -18.31 15.68 -3.81
C LEU A 462 -18.07 17.05 -3.16
N TRP A 463 -16.81 17.50 -3.08
CA TRP A 463 -16.49 18.82 -2.55
C TRP A 463 -17.05 19.96 -3.42
N TYR A 464 -16.94 19.88 -4.75
CA TYR A 464 -17.54 20.87 -5.66
C TYR A 464 -19.07 20.92 -5.53
N SER A 465 -19.71 19.77 -5.33
CA SER A 465 -21.16 19.71 -5.08
C SER A 465 -21.54 20.46 -3.80
N ALA A 466 -20.78 20.27 -2.72
CA ALA A 466 -20.95 21.00 -1.47
C ALA A 466 -20.68 22.50 -1.64
N LEU A 467 -19.62 22.88 -2.35
CA LEU A 467 -19.30 24.29 -2.63
C LEU A 467 -20.47 24.99 -3.34
N LEU A 468 -21.07 24.34 -4.35
CA LEU A 468 -22.17 24.89 -5.11
C LEU A 468 -23.42 25.14 -4.23
N THR A 469 -23.72 24.21 -3.31
CA THR A 469 -24.82 24.41 -2.34
C THR A 469 -24.56 25.61 -1.42
N SER A 470 -23.34 25.78 -0.92
CA SER A 470 -22.98 26.91 -0.05
C SER A 470 -23.05 28.26 -0.80
N ILE A 471 -22.58 28.32 -2.05
CA ILE A 471 -22.66 29.53 -2.89
C ILE A 471 -24.12 29.96 -3.06
N MET A 472 -25.02 29.02 -3.36
CA MET A 472 -26.43 29.32 -3.53
C MET A 472 -27.07 29.85 -2.24
N LEU A 473 -26.76 29.26 -1.08
CA LEU A 473 -27.25 29.76 0.21
C LEU A 473 -26.78 31.18 0.52
N VAL A 474 -25.51 31.50 0.21
CA VAL A 474 -24.96 32.86 0.36
C VAL A 474 -25.68 33.85 -0.57
N LEU A 475 -25.95 33.48 -1.81
CA LEU A 475 -26.68 34.32 -2.76
C LEU A 475 -28.11 34.61 -2.28
N VAL A 476 -28.83 33.60 -1.79
CA VAL A 476 -30.18 33.77 -1.24
C VAL A 476 -30.15 34.64 0.01
N ALA A 477 -29.18 34.45 0.91
CA ALA A 477 -29.03 35.28 2.09
C ALA A 477 -28.69 36.75 1.75
N ALA A 478 -27.80 36.98 0.78
CA ALA A 478 -27.46 38.33 0.32
C ALA A 478 -28.68 39.03 -0.28
N MET A 479 -29.48 38.32 -1.08
CA MET A 479 -30.75 38.82 -1.60
C MET A 479 -31.70 39.24 -0.47
N ILE A 480 -31.83 38.43 0.58
CA ILE A 480 -32.65 38.74 1.75
C ILE A 480 -32.14 40.00 2.47
N VAL A 481 -30.83 40.13 2.69
CA VAL A 481 -30.23 41.30 3.35
C VAL A 481 -30.47 42.58 2.53
N VAL A 482 -30.37 42.51 1.20
CA VAL A 482 -30.69 43.66 0.33
C VAL A 482 -32.17 44.03 0.44
N LEU A 483 -33.08 43.06 0.41
CA LEU A 483 -34.52 43.30 0.60
C LEU A 483 -34.80 43.92 1.98
N VAL A 484 -34.05 43.52 3.01
CA VAL A 484 -34.14 44.09 4.35
C VAL A 484 -33.68 45.54 4.38
N ALA A 485 -32.56 45.86 3.72
CA ALA A 485 -32.00 47.20 3.69
C ALA A 485 -32.86 48.19 2.88
N VAL A 486 -33.56 47.69 1.86
CA VAL A 486 -34.44 48.49 0.99
C VAL A 486 -35.84 48.67 1.59
N GLY A 487 -36.33 47.71 2.37
CA GLY A 487 -37.66 47.75 3.02
C GLY A 487 -37.66 48.39 4.42
N ARG A 488 -38.69 49.19 4.77
CA ARG A 488 -38.73 49.97 6.03
C ARG A 488 -39.62 49.43 7.16
N GLN A 489 -40.22 48.25 7.07
CA GLN A 489 -40.88 47.61 8.24
C GLN A 489 -40.86 46.08 8.15
N HIS A 490 -40.09 45.43 9.04
CA HIS A 490 -40.08 43.96 9.18
C HIS A 490 -40.77 43.59 10.49
N ARG A 491 -41.89 42.86 10.39
CA ARG A 491 -42.68 42.42 11.56
C ARG A 491 -42.61 40.91 11.84
N SER A 492 -41.86 40.12 11.07
CA SER A 492 -41.90 38.66 11.20
C SER A 492 -40.69 38.03 11.91
N PRO A 493 -40.90 36.99 12.75
CA PRO A 493 -39.86 36.28 13.50
C PRO A 493 -39.30 35.00 12.84
N HIS A 494 -39.53 34.75 11.54
CA HIS A 494 -39.33 33.41 10.94
C HIS A 494 -37.93 33.12 10.40
N TRP A 495 -36.97 33.99 10.69
CA TRP A 495 -35.55 33.90 10.31
C TRP A 495 -34.88 32.56 10.68
N PHE A 496 -35.33 31.93 11.77
CA PHE A 496 -34.82 30.64 12.25
C PHE A 496 -35.09 29.45 11.30
N HIS A 497 -35.93 29.64 10.27
CA HIS A 497 -36.28 28.59 9.31
C HIS A 497 -35.60 28.77 7.95
N PHE A 498 -34.64 29.69 7.83
CA PHE A 498 -33.92 29.99 6.60
C PHE A 498 -33.40 28.74 5.87
N HIS A 499 -32.62 27.87 6.53
CA HIS A 499 -32.09 26.63 5.91
C HIS A 499 -33.18 25.70 5.40
N ARG A 500 -34.21 25.51 6.23
CA ARG A 500 -35.32 24.59 5.93
C ARG A 500 -36.16 25.08 4.74
N ILE A 501 -36.45 26.38 4.66
CA ILE A 501 -37.23 26.95 3.55
C ILE A 501 -36.39 27.05 2.27
N SER A 502 -35.18 27.61 2.37
CA SER A 502 -34.32 27.83 1.20
C SER A 502 -33.91 26.52 0.50
N SER A 503 -33.68 25.44 1.24
CA SER A 503 -33.34 24.13 0.67
C SER A 503 -34.45 23.49 -0.14
N SER A 504 -35.71 23.66 0.26
CA SER A 504 -36.87 23.12 -0.49
C SER A 504 -37.04 23.77 -1.87
N MET A 505 -36.51 24.99 -2.04
CA MET A 505 -36.84 25.88 -3.16
C MET A 505 -35.66 26.14 -4.10
N TYR A 506 -34.48 26.43 -3.55
CA TYR A 506 -33.32 26.88 -4.32
C TYR A 506 -32.29 25.77 -4.60
N LEU A 507 -32.42 24.62 -3.96
CA LEU A 507 -31.43 23.55 -4.01
C LEU A 507 -32.04 22.25 -4.56
N ASN A 508 -31.25 21.52 -5.33
CA ASN A 508 -31.62 20.18 -5.80
C ASN A 508 -31.50 19.17 -4.65
N TRP A 509 -32.54 18.36 -4.44
CA TRP A 509 -32.57 17.33 -3.40
C TRP A 509 -31.40 16.32 -3.51
N GLY A 510 -30.96 16.00 -4.73
CA GLY A 510 -29.78 15.14 -4.94
C GLY A 510 -28.50 15.75 -4.38
N LEU A 511 -28.29 17.06 -4.57
CA LEU A 511 -27.11 17.76 -4.03
C LEU A 511 -27.16 17.85 -2.50
N LEU A 512 -28.35 18.05 -1.93
CA LEU A 512 -28.57 18.07 -0.48
C LEU A 512 -28.33 16.69 0.15
N PHE A 513 -28.80 15.63 -0.52
CA PHE A 513 -28.56 14.26 -0.09
C PHE A 513 -27.07 13.94 -0.11
N VAL A 514 -26.37 14.25 -1.21
CA VAL A 514 -24.92 14.05 -1.32
C VAL A 514 -24.18 14.81 -0.22
N ARG A 515 -24.57 16.05 0.05
CA ARG A 515 -23.98 16.86 1.13
C ARG A 515 -24.21 16.26 2.51
N ALA A 516 -25.43 15.81 2.82
CA ALA A 516 -25.71 15.13 4.08
C ALA A 516 -24.90 13.84 4.23
N LEU A 517 -24.78 13.07 3.14
CA LEU A 517 -24.02 11.83 3.12
C LEU A 517 -22.54 12.09 3.39
N VAL A 518 -21.95 13.11 2.75
CA VAL A 518 -20.56 13.52 3.01
C VAL A 518 -20.37 13.89 4.49
N ALA A 519 -21.28 14.66 5.08
CA ALA A 519 -21.22 14.98 6.51
C ALA A 519 -21.30 13.73 7.40
N ALA A 520 -22.16 12.77 7.04
CA ALA A 520 -22.29 11.50 7.77
C ALA A 520 -21.03 10.63 7.63
N VAL A 521 -20.41 10.60 6.44
CA VAL A 521 -19.11 9.95 6.19
C VAL A 521 -18.03 10.60 7.04
N CYS A 522 -17.92 11.93 7.04
CA CYS A 522 -16.97 12.65 7.88
C CYS A 522 -17.16 12.30 9.37
N LEU A 523 -18.37 12.27 9.90
CA LEU A 523 -18.65 11.85 11.30
C LEU A 523 -18.33 10.38 11.56
N SER A 524 -18.36 9.54 10.53
CA SER A 524 -18.16 8.09 10.64
C SER A 524 -16.74 7.63 10.32
N SER A 525 -15.85 8.55 9.92
CA SER A 525 -14.40 8.32 9.79
C SER A 525 -13.69 8.67 11.09
N ALA A 526 -12.46 8.21 11.32
CA ALA A 526 -11.58 8.65 12.40
C ALA A 526 -10.65 9.79 11.91
N PRO A 527 -10.44 10.88 12.68
CA PRO A 527 -9.46 11.91 12.33
C PRO A 527 -8.06 11.46 12.73
N ILE A 528 -7.25 11.01 11.77
CA ILE A 528 -5.86 10.60 12.03
C ILE A 528 -4.93 11.47 11.22
N VAL A 529 -4.01 12.12 11.92
CA VAL A 529 -3.07 13.06 11.33
C VAL A 529 -1.64 12.63 11.71
N PRO A 530 -0.69 12.65 10.77
CA PRO A 530 0.71 12.48 11.11
C PRO A 530 1.16 13.65 11.98
N GLN A 531 1.67 13.36 13.17
CA GLN A 531 2.29 14.35 14.06
C GLN A 531 3.81 14.20 14.01
N THR A 532 4.49 15.32 13.76
CA THR A 532 5.96 15.42 13.79
C THR A 532 6.37 16.11 15.09
N ARG A 533 7.20 15.44 15.90
CA ARG A 533 7.81 16.01 17.11
C ARG A 533 9.32 15.94 16.95
N ASP A 534 9.96 17.08 16.75
CA ASP A 534 11.38 17.18 16.40
C ASP A 534 11.73 16.33 15.17
N ALA A 535 12.57 15.30 15.33
CA ALA A 535 12.96 14.36 14.27
C ALA A 535 12.09 13.09 14.20
N THR A 536 11.07 12.98 15.07
CA THR A 536 10.19 11.81 15.14
C THR A 536 8.83 12.06 14.49
N VAL A 537 8.29 11.03 13.83
CA VAL A 537 6.97 11.07 13.17
C VAL A 537 6.13 9.88 13.63
N ALA A 538 4.86 10.12 13.97
CA ALA A 538 3.90 9.07 14.30
C ALA A 538 2.50 9.42 13.81
N LEU A 539 1.66 8.41 13.58
CA LEU A 539 0.23 8.62 13.40
C LEU A 539 -0.43 8.69 14.78
N MET A 540 -1.21 9.73 15.02
CA MET A 540 -2.02 9.85 16.23
C MET A 540 -3.48 10.07 15.85
N GLN A 541 -4.39 9.41 16.56
CA GLN A 541 -5.81 9.71 16.49
C GLN A 541 -6.06 11.02 17.23
N ASP A 542 -6.51 12.02 16.49
CA ASP A 542 -6.92 13.29 17.05
C ASP A 542 -8.35 13.19 17.61
N HIS A 543 -8.73 14.12 18.48
CA HIS A 543 -10.11 14.21 18.95
C HIS A 543 -10.80 15.34 18.21
N ARG A 544 -11.97 15.06 17.63
CA ARG A 544 -12.79 16.13 17.05
C ARG A 544 -13.17 17.11 18.14
N SER A 545 -12.97 18.40 17.87
CA SER A 545 -13.51 19.44 18.73
C SER A 545 -15.04 19.36 18.77
N LEU A 546 -15.64 19.81 19.88
CA LEU A 546 -17.10 19.89 20.00
C LEU A 546 -17.72 20.70 18.85
N TRP A 547 -17.08 21.79 18.44
CA TRP A 547 -17.55 22.66 17.36
C TRP A 547 -17.56 21.95 16.00
N THR A 548 -16.52 21.19 15.68
CA THR A 548 -16.43 20.38 14.45
C THR A 548 -17.60 19.39 14.38
N SER A 549 -17.85 18.70 15.50
CA SER A 549 -18.93 17.71 15.64
C SER A 549 -20.31 18.36 15.46
N MET A 550 -20.51 19.54 16.06
CA MET A 550 -21.75 20.33 15.92
C MET A 550 -22.01 20.76 14.48
N PHE A 551 -20.99 21.24 13.76
CA PHE A 551 -21.12 21.65 12.36
C PHE A 551 -21.45 20.47 11.45
N LEU A 552 -20.71 19.37 11.55
CA LEU A 552 -20.98 18.16 10.77
C LEU A 552 -22.37 17.57 11.07
N ALA A 553 -22.75 17.49 12.35
CA ALA A 553 -24.08 17.02 12.74
C ALA A 553 -25.19 17.91 12.16
N GLY A 554 -24.98 19.24 12.13
CA GLY A 554 -25.90 20.18 11.49
C GLY A 554 -26.09 19.91 10.00
N GLU A 555 -25.02 19.54 9.30
CA GLU A 555 -25.04 19.25 7.86
C GLU A 555 -25.72 17.91 7.55
N THR A 556 -25.72 16.94 8.46
CA THR A 556 -26.52 15.71 8.26
C THR A 556 -28.04 15.96 8.23
N LEU A 557 -28.52 17.10 8.77
CA LEU A 557 -29.95 17.43 8.81
C LEU A 557 -30.55 17.68 7.44
N TRP A 558 -29.75 17.95 6.40
CA TRP A 558 -30.28 18.07 5.03
C TRP A 558 -31.04 16.80 4.60
N LEU A 559 -30.61 15.63 5.07
CA LEU A 559 -31.32 14.37 4.84
C LEU A 559 -32.74 14.38 5.42
N THR A 560 -32.88 14.89 6.64
CA THR A 560 -34.16 15.04 7.34
C THR A 560 -35.08 15.98 6.59
N PHE A 561 -34.54 17.09 6.06
CA PHE A 561 -35.34 18.03 5.27
C PHE A 561 -35.81 17.43 3.95
N VAL A 562 -34.95 16.71 3.23
CA VAL A 562 -35.32 16.01 1.99
C VAL A 562 -36.38 14.93 2.26
N ALA A 563 -36.20 14.12 3.31
CA ALA A 563 -37.18 13.09 3.68
C ALA A 563 -38.54 13.67 4.05
N GLN A 564 -38.55 14.80 4.77
CA GLN A 564 -39.77 15.53 5.11
C GLN A 564 -40.49 16.06 3.87
N GLU A 565 -39.78 16.62 2.90
CA GLU A 565 -40.37 17.09 1.63
C GLU A 565 -40.95 15.94 0.80
N CYS A 566 -40.25 14.80 0.72
CA CYS A 566 -40.74 13.63 -0.01
C CYS A 566 -42.01 13.02 0.61
N LEU A 567 -42.12 13.01 1.95
CA LEU A 567 -43.24 12.41 2.66
C LEU A 567 -44.42 13.37 2.85
N HIS A 568 -44.21 14.67 2.66
CA HIS A 568 -45.25 15.68 2.83
C HIS A 568 -46.54 15.42 2.01
N PRO A 569 -46.50 15.01 0.72
CA PRO A 569 -47.71 14.75 -0.05
C PRO A 569 -48.57 13.60 0.53
N ILE A 570 -47.95 12.71 1.30
CA ILE A 570 -48.56 11.51 1.88
C ILE A 570 -49.05 11.79 3.32
N LEU A 571 -48.35 12.65 4.07
CA LEU A 571 -48.63 12.99 5.46
C LEU A 571 -48.79 14.49 5.65
N LEU A 572 -50.01 14.97 5.46
CA LEU A 572 -50.35 16.39 5.40
C LEU A 572 -50.24 17.15 6.74
N GLU A 573 -50.15 16.50 7.91
CA GLU A 573 -50.48 17.21 9.17
C GLU A 573 -49.55 17.09 10.41
N ALA A 574 -48.47 16.30 10.47
CA ALA A 574 -47.42 16.65 11.44
C ALA A 574 -46.01 16.16 11.15
N LEU A 575 -45.15 17.13 10.86
CA LEU A 575 -43.71 17.01 11.02
C LEU A 575 -43.29 17.99 12.13
N HIS A 576 -43.10 17.46 13.34
CA HIS A 576 -42.86 18.25 14.55
C HIS A 576 -41.52 19.00 14.50
N LYS A 577 -41.51 20.28 14.94
CA LYS A 577 -40.32 21.17 14.94
C LYS A 577 -39.17 20.67 15.84
N TRP A 578 -39.49 19.83 16.82
CA TRP A 578 -38.51 19.31 17.79
C TRP A 578 -37.66 18.16 17.25
N THR A 579 -38.10 17.46 16.20
CA THR A 579 -37.39 16.24 15.75
C THR A 579 -36.05 16.53 15.10
N THR A 580 -35.92 17.66 14.39
CA THR A 580 -34.65 18.09 13.78
C THR A 580 -33.63 18.52 14.84
N GLY A 581 -34.08 19.24 15.88
CA GLY A 581 -33.22 19.61 17.00
C GLY A 581 -32.82 18.41 17.86
N ALA A 582 -33.75 17.49 18.10
CA ALA A 582 -33.47 16.24 18.82
C ALA A 582 -32.48 15.36 18.04
N ALA A 583 -32.69 15.15 16.74
CA ALA A 583 -31.77 14.36 15.91
C ALA A 583 -30.36 14.97 15.88
N TRP A 584 -30.25 16.29 15.78
CA TRP A 584 -28.98 17.00 15.90
C TRP A 584 -28.30 16.73 17.25
N CYS A 585 -29.01 16.91 18.37
CA CYS A 585 -28.47 16.63 19.70
C CYS A 585 -28.02 15.18 19.85
N VAL A 586 -28.81 14.21 19.36
CA VAL A 586 -28.48 12.79 19.42
C VAL A 586 -27.21 12.49 18.60
N ILE A 587 -27.06 13.07 17.41
CA ILE A 587 -25.87 12.84 16.57
C ILE A 587 -24.62 13.48 17.19
N VAL A 588 -24.73 14.67 17.78
CA VAL A 588 -23.62 15.31 18.51
C VAL A 588 -23.21 14.47 19.72
N LEU A 589 -24.18 14.02 20.53
CA LEU A 589 -23.91 13.16 21.68
C LEU A 589 -23.29 11.83 21.25
N LEU A 590 -23.77 11.27 20.14
CA LEU A 590 -23.26 10.02 19.57
C LEU A 590 -21.78 10.18 19.15
N ASP A 591 -21.41 11.26 18.46
CA ASP A 591 -20.02 11.55 18.05
C ASP A 591 -19.08 11.76 19.25
N VAL A 592 -19.53 12.51 20.27
CA VAL A 592 -18.72 12.83 21.45
C VAL A 592 -18.60 11.64 22.42
N ALA A 593 -19.68 10.90 22.67
CA ALA A 593 -19.70 9.81 23.64
C ALA A 593 -19.12 8.50 23.08
N SER A 594 -19.14 8.32 21.76
CA SER A 594 -18.66 7.12 21.08
C SER A 594 -17.95 7.52 19.79
N PRO A 595 -16.71 8.05 19.86
CA PRO A 595 -15.91 8.37 18.69
C PRO A 595 -15.53 7.10 17.92
N VAL A 596 -15.34 7.23 16.61
CA VAL A 596 -14.86 6.13 15.76
C VAL A 596 -13.36 5.93 15.96
N SER A 597 -12.94 4.69 16.24
CA SER A 597 -11.53 4.28 16.35
C SER A 597 -11.02 3.69 15.05
N ILE A 598 -9.70 3.72 14.85
CA ILE A 598 -9.04 2.98 13.76
C ILE A 598 -8.73 1.55 14.18
N GLU A 599 -8.93 0.63 13.24
CA GLU A 599 -8.53 -0.76 13.40
C GLU A 599 -7.62 -1.10 12.23
N ALA A 600 -6.37 -1.51 12.50
CA ALA A 600 -5.46 -2.00 11.47
C ALA A 600 -5.08 -3.44 11.79
N THR A 601 -5.16 -4.29 10.77
CA THR A 601 -4.83 -5.71 10.87
C THR A 601 -3.76 -6.04 9.85
N ILE A 602 -2.73 -6.74 10.28
CA ILE A 602 -1.71 -7.31 9.42
C ILE A 602 -2.10 -8.75 9.13
N ALA A 603 -2.01 -9.13 7.86
CA ALA A 603 -2.14 -10.48 7.39
C ALA A 603 -1.23 -10.62 6.18
N HIS A 604 -0.20 -11.46 6.25
CA HIS A 604 0.74 -11.67 5.16
C HIS A 604 0.36 -12.93 4.38
N ALA A 605 -0.30 -12.75 3.24
CA ALA A 605 -0.68 -13.81 2.31
C ALA A 605 -0.09 -13.50 0.92
N CYS A 606 0.68 -14.43 0.37
CA CYS A 606 1.40 -14.24 -0.90
C CYS A 606 1.09 -15.34 -1.90
N ARG A 607 0.82 -14.94 -3.14
CA ARG A 607 0.66 -15.81 -4.31
C ARG A 607 1.91 -15.76 -5.18
N THR A 608 2.34 -16.92 -5.68
CA THR A 608 3.48 -17.00 -6.61
C THR A 608 3.05 -16.85 -8.07
N THR A 609 3.90 -16.21 -8.87
CA THR A 609 3.81 -16.17 -10.34
C THR A 609 5.04 -16.88 -10.90
N ASP A 610 4.81 -17.91 -11.72
CA ASP A 610 5.86 -18.77 -12.29
C ASP A 610 6.87 -19.29 -11.24
N MET A 611 6.37 -19.67 -10.06
CA MET A 611 7.11 -20.19 -8.90
C MET A 611 8.13 -19.21 -8.28
N ASP A 612 9.17 -18.80 -9.03
CA ASP A 612 10.32 -18.01 -8.55
C ASP A 612 10.52 -16.69 -9.32
N ILE A 613 9.58 -16.26 -10.16
CA ILE A 613 9.72 -15.05 -10.98
C ILE A 613 9.16 -13.81 -10.27
N ALA A 614 7.96 -13.90 -9.69
CA ALA A 614 7.33 -12.79 -8.98
C ALA A 614 6.33 -13.26 -7.92
N LEU A 615 6.00 -12.36 -6.99
CA LEU A 615 5.05 -12.56 -5.91
C LEU A 615 3.99 -11.45 -5.88
N GLN A 616 2.75 -11.82 -5.59
CA GLN A 616 1.65 -10.90 -5.30
C GLN A 616 1.20 -11.13 -3.86
N CYS A 617 1.38 -10.12 -3.01
CA CYS A 617 1.11 -10.23 -1.58
C CYS A 617 0.02 -9.25 -1.14
N GLU A 618 -0.83 -9.73 -0.25
CA GLU A 618 -1.73 -8.91 0.56
C GLU A 618 -1.16 -8.86 1.97
N ALA A 619 -1.01 -7.65 2.50
CA ALA A 619 -0.36 -7.38 3.79
C ALA A 619 -1.36 -7.08 4.92
N GLY A 620 -2.64 -6.84 4.58
CA GLY A 620 -3.71 -6.61 5.54
C GLY A 620 -4.63 -5.45 5.19
N SER A 621 -5.33 -4.95 6.20
CA SER A 621 -6.35 -3.89 6.04
C SER A 621 -6.31 -2.85 7.15
N VAL A 622 -6.60 -1.60 6.80
CA VAL A 622 -6.71 -0.47 7.71
C VAL A 622 -8.12 0.10 7.58
N ARG A 623 -8.91 -0.07 8.63
CA ARG A 623 -10.28 0.42 8.72
C ARG A 623 -10.30 1.76 9.45
N ILE A 624 -10.56 2.82 8.68
CA ILE A 624 -10.59 4.20 9.18
C ILE A 624 -12.00 4.69 9.51
N GLY A 625 -13.03 3.95 9.13
CA GLY A 625 -14.42 4.37 9.32
C GLY A 625 -15.39 3.22 9.55
N SER A 626 -16.63 3.57 9.91
CA SER A 626 -17.67 2.60 10.23
C SER A 626 -18.92 2.79 9.36
N PHE A 627 -19.18 1.83 8.48
CA PHE A 627 -20.42 1.78 7.70
C PHE A 627 -21.67 1.70 8.59
N ASN A 628 -21.60 0.92 9.68
CA ASN A 628 -22.68 0.84 10.66
C ASN A 628 -22.98 2.21 11.28
N ARG A 629 -21.96 3.05 11.49
CA ARG A 629 -22.14 4.41 12.00
C ARG A 629 -22.83 5.31 11.00
N VAL A 630 -22.47 5.23 9.70
CA VAL A 630 -23.17 5.95 8.63
C VAL A 630 -24.65 5.56 8.61
N LEU A 631 -24.95 4.26 8.64
CA LEU A 631 -26.32 3.75 8.70
C LEU A 631 -27.05 4.20 9.97
N THR A 632 -26.37 4.26 11.11
CA THR A 632 -26.95 4.74 12.37
C THR A 632 -27.32 6.22 12.28
N ILE A 633 -26.44 7.06 11.73
CA ILE A 633 -26.70 8.50 11.52
C ILE A 633 -27.90 8.68 10.57
N ILE A 634 -27.91 7.97 9.44
CA ILE A 634 -29.05 7.98 8.49
C ILE A 634 -30.34 7.49 9.19
N GLY A 635 -30.24 6.42 9.97
CA GLY A 635 -31.34 5.82 10.72
C GLY A 635 -31.90 6.74 11.79
N ILE A 636 -31.07 7.51 12.51
CA ILE A 636 -31.52 8.53 13.47
C ILE A 636 -32.34 9.62 12.76
N GLN A 637 -31.87 10.08 11.59
CA GLN A 637 -32.57 11.10 10.83
C GLN A 637 -33.91 10.60 10.28
N LEU A 638 -33.91 9.45 9.58
CA LEU A 638 -35.13 8.86 9.02
C LEU A 638 -36.11 8.38 10.11
N GLY A 639 -35.59 7.77 11.17
CA GLY A 639 -36.35 7.37 12.35
C GLY A 639 -36.99 8.57 13.07
N GLY A 640 -36.28 9.70 13.17
CA GLY A 640 -36.84 10.95 13.66
C GLY A 640 -38.00 11.48 12.82
N VAL A 641 -37.93 11.32 11.49
CA VAL A 641 -39.05 11.63 10.58
C VAL A 641 -40.21 10.67 10.78
N LEU A 642 -39.95 9.36 10.89
CA LEU A 642 -40.98 8.34 11.13
C LEU A 642 -41.69 8.53 12.47
N LEU A 643 -40.96 8.83 13.54
CA LEU A 643 -41.55 9.12 14.85
C LEU A 643 -42.43 10.37 14.80
N ALA A 644 -41.99 11.41 14.08
CA ALA A 644 -42.81 12.61 13.87
C ALA A 644 -44.12 12.28 13.13
N VAL A 645 -44.02 11.43 12.10
CA VAL A 645 -45.14 10.92 11.31
C VAL A 645 -46.10 10.10 12.19
N ILE A 646 -45.59 9.17 13.01
CA ILE A 646 -46.42 8.34 13.89
C ILE A 646 -47.10 9.17 14.97
N SER A 647 -46.38 10.09 15.61
CA SER A 647 -46.97 10.99 16.60
C SER A 647 -48.03 11.89 15.98
N SER A 648 -47.84 12.32 14.73
CA SER A 648 -48.86 13.07 13.98
C SER A 648 -50.17 12.32 13.84
N VAL A 649 -50.10 11.02 13.56
CA VAL A 649 -51.25 10.16 13.28
C VAL A 649 -51.95 9.79 14.59
N LEU A 650 -51.18 9.44 15.63
CA LEU A 650 -51.70 9.06 16.93
C LEU A 650 -52.31 10.23 17.71
N CYS A 651 -51.70 11.41 17.61
CA CYS A 651 -52.16 12.61 18.31
C CYS A 651 -53.13 13.46 17.48
N ARG A 652 -53.70 12.93 16.38
CA ARG A 652 -54.68 13.66 15.57
C ARG A 652 -55.83 14.14 16.46
N PRO A 653 -55.99 15.46 16.70
CA PRO A 653 -57.22 15.92 17.29
C PRO A 653 -58.35 15.59 16.31
N ARG A 654 -59.49 15.10 16.83
CA ARG A 654 -60.74 14.97 16.08
C ARG A 654 -61.20 16.38 15.67
N ARG A 655 -60.62 16.95 14.61
CA ARG A 655 -61.07 18.22 14.05
C ARG A 655 -62.21 17.97 13.08
N SER A 656 -63.34 18.56 13.43
CA SER A 656 -64.51 18.73 12.58
C SER A 656 -64.12 19.29 11.23
N SER A 657 -64.70 18.71 10.18
CA SER A 657 -64.73 19.13 8.79
C SER A 657 -64.85 20.65 8.61
N LEU A 658 -63.71 21.35 8.65
CA LEU A 658 -63.56 22.69 8.11
C LEU A 658 -63.09 22.51 6.66
N ILE A 659 -63.78 23.22 5.77
CA ILE A 659 -63.63 23.23 4.32
C ILE A 659 -62.15 23.05 3.92
N GLN A 660 -61.89 21.97 3.18
CA GLN A 660 -60.58 21.66 2.63
C GLN A 660 -60.26 22.68 1.53
N GLU A 661 -59.74 23.84 1.92
CA GLU A 661 -59.17 24.79 0.97
C GLU A 661 -57.98 24.13 0.27
N GLN A 662 -58.01 24.10 -1.07
CA GLN A 662 -56.89 23.61 -1.86
C GLN A 662 -55.62 24.39 -1.49
N PRO A 663 -54.53 23.72 -1.08
CA PRO A 663 -53.29 24.40 -0.73
C PRO A 663 -52.74 25.17 -1.94
N PRO A 664 -52.22 26.40 -1.75
CA PRO A 664 -51.66 27.17 -2.85
C PRO A 664 -50.45 26.45 -3.46
N LEU A 665 -50.56 26.10 -4.75
CA LEU A 665 -49.56 25.35 -5.53
C LEU A 665 -48.20 26.08 -5.66
N LEU A 666 -48.20 27.39 -5.41
CA LEU A 666 -47.04 28.28 -5.51
C LEU A 666 -46.08 28.19 -4.32
N LEU A 667 -46.54 27.70 -3.15
CA LEU A 667 -45.70 27.58 -1.96
C LEU A 667 -45.13 26.16 -1.84
N PRO A 668 -43.88 26.00 -1.39
CA PRO A 668 -43.33 24.69 -1.06
C PRO A 668 -44.21 23.98 -0.01
N PRO A 669 -44.39 22.66 -0.09
CA PRO A 669 -45.17 21.91 0.89
C PRO A 669 -44.74 22.18 2.34
N MET A 670 -43.43 22.20 2.62
CA MET A 670 -42.89 22.58 3.94
C MET A 670 -43.46 23.87 4.53
N VAL A 671 -43.66 24.86 3.68
CA VAL A 671 -44.09 26.21 4.07
C VAL A 671 -45.55 26.16 4.51
N LEU A 672 -46.38 25.32 3.87
CA LEU A 672 -47.77 25.12 4.28
C LEU A 672 -47.92 24.47 5.67
N GLN A 673 -46.92 23.70 6.12
CA GLN A 673 -46.87 23.16 7.48
C GLN A 673 -46.34 24.17 8.50
N LEU A 674 -45.35 24.99 8.12
CA LEU A 674 -44.81 26.02 9.00
C LEU A 674 -45.78 27.19 9.19
N PHE A 675 -46.58 27.48 8.17
CA PHE A 675 -47.50 28.61 8.09
C PHE A 675 -48.90 28.10 7.71
N PRO A 676 -49.87 28.04 8.66
CA PRO A 676 -51.24 27.69 8.33
C PRO A 676 -51.80 28.67 7.30
N THR A 677 -52.68 28.19 6.40
CA THR A 677 -53.22 28.86 5.20
C THR A 677 -53.90 30.23 5.40
N GLN A 678 -53.94 30.75 6.63
CA GLN A 678 -54.53 32.05 6.99
C GLN A 678 -53.50 33.13 7.38
N GLU A 679 -52.20 32.82 7.43
CA GLU A 679 -51.15 33.80 7.75
C GLU A 679 -50.57 34.47 6.49
N LYS A 680 -50.37 35.79 6.55
CA LYS A 680 -49.79 36.58 5.46
C LYS A 680 -48.26 36.45 5.47
N LEU A 681 -47.65 36.13 4.32
CA LEU A 681 -46.18 36.16 4.17
C LEU A 681 -45.68 37.60 3.99
N ASP A 682 -44.59 37.93 4.69
CA ASP A 682 -43.82 39.15 4.44
C ASP A 682 -42.89 39.00 3.23
N ASP A 683 -42.41 40.11 2.69
CA ASP A 683 -41.56 40.12 1.49
C ASP A 683 -40.29 39.26 1.64
N VAL A 684 -39.76 39.18 2.86
CA VAL A 684 -38.58 38.36 3.17
C VAL A 684 -38.88 36.87 3.17
N THR A 685 -39.95 36.42 3.85
CA THR A 685 -40.34 35.00 3.84
C THR A 685 -40.83 34.59 2.46
N ALA A 686 -41.50 35.49 1.72
CA ALA A 686 -41.86 35.28 0.32
C ALA A 686 -40.62 35.05 -0.55
N ALA A 687 -39.58 35.88 -0.39
CA ALA A 687 -38.31 35.69 -1.07
C ALA A 687 -37.62 34.36 -0.67
N MET A 688 -37.63 33.97 0.61
CA MET A 688 -37.14 32.65 1.03
C MET A 688 -37.88 31.49 0.34
N CYS A 689 -39.19 31.65 0.09
CA CYS A 689 -40.04 30.70 -0.61
C CYS A 689 -39.91 30.79 -2.15
N GLY A 690 -39.02 31.64 -2.67
CA GLY A 690 -38.81 31.81 -4.11
C GLY A 690 -39.85 32.68 -4.82
N LEU A 691 -40.55 33.53 -4.08
CA LEU A 691 -41.51 34.51 -4.60
C LEU A 691 -40.92 35.92 -4.45
N LEU A 692 -40.58 36.55 -5.56
CA LEU A 692 -39.99 37.90 -5.56
C LEU A 692 -41.00 38.93 -6.04
N TRP A 693 -41.19 39.98 -5.24
CA TRP A 693 -41.99 41.13 -5.64
C TRP A 693 -41.18 42.01 -6.61
N LEU A 694 -41.69 42.20 -7.83
CA LEU A 694 -41.09 43.10 -8.81
C LEU A 694 -41.87 44.43 -8.83
N PRO A 695 -41.37 45.48 -8.16
CA PRO A 695 -42.12 46.73 -7.99
C PRO A 695 -42.40 47.44 -9.31
N TRP A 696 -41.53 47.29 -10.31
CA TRP A 696 -41.69 47.92 -11.62
C TRP A 696 -42.82 47.31 -12.44
N TRP A 697 -43.15 46.03 -12.22
CA TRP A 697 -44.13 45.28 -13.02
C TRP A 697 -45.40 44.97 -12.23
N GLN A 698 -45.41 45.29 -10.93
CA GLN A 698 -46.47 44.96 -9.97
C GLN A 698 -46.91 43.49 -10.03
N GLN A 699 -45.94 42.58 -10.23
CA GLN A 699 -46.15 41.14 -10.33
C GLN A 699 -45.21 40.39 -9.39
N LEU A 700 -45.67 39.22 -8.96
CA LEU A 700 -44.87 38.25 -8.21
C LEU A 700 -44.13 37.34 -9.19
N PHE A 701 -42.81 37.31 -9.14
CA PHE A 701 -42.03 36.34 -9.90
C PHE A 701 -41.85 35.07 -9.07
N SER A 702 -42.38 33.94 -9.56
CA SER A 702 -42.11 32.62 -9.00
C SER A 702 -40.87 32.02 -9.62
N ILE A 703 -39.82 31.88 -8.82
CA ILE A 703 -38.56 31.24 -9.24
C ILE A 703 -38.79 29.77 -9.60
N LYS A 704 -39.75 29.09 -8.94
CA LYS A 704 -40.03 27.66 -9.14
C LYS A 704 -40.62 27.39 -10.52
N LEU A 705 -41.62 28.20 -10.87
CA LEU A 705 -42.37 28.06 -12.12
C LEU A 705 -41.75 28.88 -13.25
N TRP A 706 -40.79 29.76 -12.96
CA TRP A 706 -40.27 30.76 -13.89
C TRP A 706 -41.38 31.62 -14.52
N LEU A 707 -42.42 31.91 -13.74
CA LEU A 707 -43.61 32.64 -14.17
C LEU A 707 -43.82 33.92 -13.37
N LEU A 708 -44.33 34.93 -14.07
CA LEU A 708 -44.89 36.13 -13.46
C LEU A 708 -46.34 35.88 -13.12
N VAL A 709 -46.66 35.95 -11.84
CA VAL A 709 -48.00 35.79 -11.29
C VAL A 709 -48.57 37.18 -10.97
N PRO A 710 -49.77 37.51 -11.45
CA PRO A 710 -50.45 38.76 -11.09
C PRO A 710 -50.64 38.87 -9.58
N ALA A 711 -50.43 40.07 -9.03
CA ALA A 711 -50.61 40.35 -7.59
C ALA A 711 -52.03 40.07 -7.05
N THR A 712 -53.00 39.88 -7.95
CA THR A 712 -54.43 39.63 -7.68
C THR A 712 -54.83 38.15 -7.73
N ALA A 713 -53.88 37.21 -7.89
CA ALA A 713 -54.19 35.78 -7.88
C ALA A 713 -54.83 35.37 -6.53
N PRO A 714 -56.04 34.77 -6.54
CA PRO A 714 -56.69 34.34 -5.31
C PRO A 714 -55.85 33.23 -4.69
N LYS A 715 -55.50 33.38 -3.40
CA LYS A 715 -54.78 32.42 -2.51
C LYS A 715 -53.28 32.67 -2.23
N VAL A 716 -52.66 33.76 -2.70
CA VAL A 716 -51.33 34.20 -2.20
C VAL A 716 -51.33 35.72 -2.03
N ALA A 717 -51.65 36.22 -0.84
CA ALA A 717 -51.60 37.65 -0.53
C ALA A 717 -50.27 38.00 0.17
N VAL A 718 -49.28 38.45 -0.59
CA VAL A 718 -48.05 39.06 -0.06
C VAL A 718 -48.36 40.49 0.38
N VAL A 719 -47.93 40.90 1.58
CA VAL A 719 -48.21 42.25 2.10
C VAL A 719 -47.36 43.27 1.34
N GLN A 720 -47.97 44.01 0.41
CA GLN A 720 -47.35 45.22 -0.13
C GLN A 720 -47.22 46.28 0.98
N SER A 721 -46.02 46.86 1.13
CA SER A 721 -45.82 48.11 1.85
C SER A 721 -46.56 49.25 1.11
N MET A 722 -47.51 49.92 1.77
CA MET A 722 -48.37 50.98 1.22
C MET A 722 -47.54 52.11 0.56
N ASN A 723 -47.91 52.58 -0.64
CA ASN A 723 -49.11 53.39 -0.88
C ASN A 723 -50.23 52.74 -1.75
N GLY A 724 -51.36 52.42 -1.08
CA GLY A 724 -52.76 52.43 -1.54
C GLY A 724 -53.24 51.20 -2.35
N SER A 725 -54.19 50.34 -1.93
CA SER A 725 -55.28 50.41 -0.94
C SER A 725 -55.81 48.96 -0.66
N PRO A 726 -56.78 48.71 0.26
CA PRO A 726 -56.73 47.60 1.23
C PRO A 726 -57.38 46.28 0.79
N ILE A 727 -56.86 45.16 1.31
CA ILE A 727 -57.68 44.00 1.68
C ILE A 727 -57.44 43.64 3.15
N LEU A 728 -58.49 43.85 3.94
CA LEU A 728 -58.64 43.60 5.35
C LEU A 728 -58.71 42.09 5.64
N PHE A 729 -57.84 41.59 6.52
CA PHE A 729 -58.18 40.44 7.37
C PHE A 729 -57.62 40.74 8.77
N LYS A 730 -58.51 40.69 9.77
CA LYS A 730 -58.21 40.92 11.19
C LYS A 730 -57.29 39.82 11.69
N HIS A 731 -56.06 40.17 12.06
CA HIS A 731 -55.32 39.39 13.04
C HIS A 731 -55.32 40.16 14.36
N GLN A 732 -56.22 39.75 15.25
CA GLN A 732 -56.26 40.25 16.62
C GLN A 732 -55.31 39.37 17.45
N ALA A 733 -54.01 39.49 17.20
CA ALA A 733 -52.99 38.95 18.08
C ALA A 733 -52.41 40.12 18.90
N THR A 734 -52.38 39.95 20.21
CA THR A 734 -51.89 40.89 21.24
C THR A 734 -50.53 41.51 20.88
N ALA A 735 -50.56 42.66 20.19
CA ALA A 735 -49.40 43.29 19.55
C ALA A 735 -48.56 44.19 20.47
N SER A 736 -48.74 44.19 21.80
CA SER A 736 -48.04 45.16 22.66
C SER A 736 -46.65 44.72 23.14
N ARG A 737 -46.38 43.40 23.23
CA ARG A 737 -45.08 42.86 23.70
C ARG A 737 -44.14 42.48 22.56
N VAL A 738 -44.64 41.90 21.47
CA VAL A 738 -43.83 41.49 20.30
C VAL A 738 -43.36 42.69 19.47
N ALA A 739 -44.17 43.75 19.35
CA ALA A 739 -43.77 44.96 18.62
C ALA A 739 -42.57 45.69 19.26
N ARG A 740 -42.38 45.58 20.59
CA ARG A 740 -41.21 46.14 21.30
C ARG A 740 -39.97 45.26 21.15
N ALA A 741 -40.14 43.95 20.97
CA ALA A 741 -39.05 42.99 20.78
C ALA A 741 -38.66 42.78 19.31
N ALA A 742 -39.43 43.33 18.36
CA ALA A 742 -39.19 43.24 16.92
C ALA A 742 -37.74 43.55 16.48
N PRO A 743 -37.08 44.64 16.95
CA PRO A 743 -35.68 44.88 16.61
C PRO A 743 -34.73 43.82 17.19
N CYS A 744 -34.98 43.32 18.40
CA CYS A 744 -34.18 42.25 19.00
C CYS A 744 -34.34 40.93 18.23
N ILE A 745 -35.55 40.61 17.78
CA ILE A 745 -35.86 39.43 16.98
C ILE A 745 -35.20 39.52 15.59
N LEU A 746 -35.23 40.70 14.96
CA LEU A 746 -34.53 40.95 13.69
C LEU A 746 -33.03 40.75 13.84
N VAL A 747 -32.42 41.34 14.87
CA VAL A 747 -30.99 41.17 15.17
C VAL A 747 -30.67 39.70 15.43
N ALA A 748 -31.46 39.01 16.25
CA ALA A 748 -31.28 37.58 16.51
C ALA A 748 -31.41 36.72 15.24
N GLY A 749 -32.34 37.07 14.35
CA GLY A 749 -32.53 36.40 13.06
C GLY A 749 -31.37 36.61 12.09
N LEU A 750 -30.85 37.85 12.00
CA LEU A 750 -29.66 38.16 11.20
C LEU A 750 -28.41 37.46 11.76
N VAL A 751 -28.25 37.45 13.09
CA VAL A 751 -27.18 36.69 13.76
C VAL A 751 -27.32 35.20 13.46
N TYR A 752 -28.52 34.63 13.52
CA TYR A 752 -28.75 33.22 13.18
C TYR A 752 -28.37 32.91 11.73
N ILE A 753 -28.79 33.74 10.75
CA ILE A 753 -28.37 33.56 9.36
C ILE A 753 -26.84 33.66 9.24
N GLY A 754 -26.21 34.64 9.90
CA GLY A 754 -24.76 34.78 9.94
C GLY A 754 -24.05 33.53 10.50
N CYS A 755 -24.50 33.03 11.66
CA CYS A 755 -23.96 31.82 12.30
C CYS A 755 -24.14 30.58 11.42
N THR A 756 -25.31 30.42 10.78
CA THR A 756 -25.57 29.25 9.95
C THR A 756 -24.84 29.30 8.60
N LEU A 757 -24.62 30.48 8.02
CA LEU A 757 -23.74 30.65 6.86
C LEU A 757 -22.28 30.39 7.24
N PHE A 758 -21.85 30.91 8.39
CA PHE A 758 -20.52 30.63 8.92
C PHE A 758 -20.32 29.12 9.13
N SER A 759 -21.30 28.42 9.71
CA SER A 759 -21.30 26.95 9.84
C SER A 759 -21.17 26.25 8.48
N ASN A 760 -21.90 26.68 7.45
CA ASN A 760 -21.79 26.09 6.10
C ASN A 760 -20.41 26.30 5.47
N VAL A 761 -19.79 27.45 5.72
CA VAL A 761 -18.44 27.76 5.22
C VAL A 761 -17.38 26.98 6.01
N ALA A 762 -17.53 26.89 7.34
CA ALA A 762 -16.68 26.08 8.19
C ALA A 762 -16.78 24.58 7.86
N TYR A 763 -17.97 24.10 7.49
CA TYR A 763 -18.13 22.75 6.96
C TYR A 763 -17.27 22.52 5.71
N LEU A 764 -17.23 23.47 4.77
CA LEU A 764 -16.44 23.28 3.54
C LEU A 764 -14.95 23.13 3.82
N SER A 765 -14.41 23.81 4.83
CA SER A 765 -13.00 23.62 5.22
C SER A 765 -12.80 22.25 5.87
N ILE A 766 -13.69 21.83 6.78
CA ILE A 766 -13.59 20.51 7.42
C ILE A 766 -13.71 19.40 6.37
N ALA A 767 -14.68 19.50 5.48
CA ALA A 767 -14.97 18.48 4.48
C ALA A 767 -13.89 18.40 3.39
N ALA A 768 -13.22 19.53 3.08
CA ALA A 768 -12.08 19.56 2.16
C ALA A 768 -10.96 18.62 2.60
N ASP A 769 -10.66 18.58 3.90
CA ASP A 769 -9.57 17.76 4.43
C ASP A 769 -9.83 16.26 4.23
N TYR A 770 -11.06 15.81 4.51
CA TYR A 770 -11.45 14.40 4.30
C TYR A 770 -11.55 14.06 2.81
N MET A 771 -12.02 14.98 1.96
CA MET A 771 -12.17 14.75 0.51
C MET A 771 -10.89 14.98 -0.30
N ALA A 772 -9.75 15.24 0.36
CA ALA A 772 -8.47 15.41 -0.30
C ALA A 772 -7.96 14.13 -0.99
N ASN A 773 -8.52 12.96 -0.65
CA ASN A 773 -8.24 11.66 -1.25
C ASN A 773 -9.52 10.80 -1.30
N ASP A 774 -9.50 9.76 -2.13
CA ASP A 774 -10.65 8.84 -2.28
C ASP A 774 -10.78 7.84 -1.11
N PHE A 775 -9.84 7.86 -0.16
CA PHE A 775 -9.96 7.09 1.09
C PHE A 775 -10.91 7.76 2.09
N PHE A 776 -11.22 9.05 1.95
CA PHE A 776 -11.90 9.84 2.99
C PHE A 776 -11.10 9.91 4.30
N TRP A 777 -9.77 9.92 4.19
CA TRP A 777 -8.85 10.02 5.31
C TRP A 777 -8.26 11.44 5.36
N ALA A 778 -8.70 12.25 6.33
CA ALA A 778 -8.21 13.61 6.50
C ALA A 778 -6.68 13.68 6.68
N GLY A 779 -6.01 14.60 5.96
CA GLY A 779 -4.56 14.80 6.09
C GLY A 779 -3.68 13.68 5.50
N PHE A 780 -4.28 12.62 4.94
CA PHE A 780 -3.53 11.53 4.32
C PHE A 780 -3.03 11.93 2.93
N ASN A 781 -1.73 12.14 2.83
CA ASN A 781 -1.02 12.54 1.62
C ASN A 781 -0.03 11.48 1.16
N THR A 782 0.38 11.53 -0.11
CA THR A 782 1.32 10.57 -0.68
C THR A 782 2.75 10.75 -0.18
N SER A 783 3.15 11.97 0.21
CA SER A 783 4.51 12.28 0.64
C SER A 783 4.79 11.93 2.10
N GLY A 784 3.78 11.97 2.96
CA GLY A 784 3.90 11.77 4.40
C GLY A 784 3.11 10.56 4.89
N GLY A 785 1.78 10.67 5.04
CA GLY A 785 0.93 9.65 5.66
C GLY A 785 1.00 8.28 4.98
N TYR A 786 0.98 8.26 3.65
CA TYR A 786 1.18 7.05 2.85
C TYR A 786 2.55 6.41 3.08
N ALA A 787 3.61 7.19 2.95
CA ALA A 787 4.97 6.69 3.04
C ALA A 787 5.26 6.17 4.46
N PHE A 788 4.74 6.85 5.49
CA PHE A 788 4.79 6.38 6.87
C PHE A 788 4.09 5.05 7.02
N LEU A 789 2.81 4.96 6.65
CA LEU A 789 2.02 3.75 6.82
C LEU A 789 2.64 2.55 6.10
N ALA A 790 3.07 2.73 4.86
CA ALA A 790 3.70 1.69 4.07
C ALA A 790 5.04 1.24 4.65
N THR A 791 5.90 2.16 5.11
CA THR A 791 7.14 1.80 5.82
C THR A 791 6.86 1.00 7.09
N ARG A 792 5.85 1.41 7.87
CA ARG A 792 5.49 0.73 9.13
C ARG A 792 4.95 -0.67 8.91
N VAL A 793 4.02 -0.84 7.97
CA VAL A 793 3.51 -2.18 7.63
C VAL A 793 4.64 -3.07 7.13
N ASN A 794 5.51 -2.56 6.25
CA ASN A 794 6.68 -3.31 5.78
C ASN A 794 7.63 -3.76 6.90
N ALA A 795 7.76 -2.97 7.98
CA ALA A 795 8.57 -3.33 9.13
C ALA A 795 7.90 -4.40 10.00
N GLU A 796 6.60 -4.28 10.26
CA GLU A 796 5.87 -5.26 11.09
C GLU A 796 5.71 -6.63 10.42
N LEU A 797 5.67 -6.66 9.08
CA LEU A 797 5.70 -7.89 8.29
C LEU A 797 7.00 -8.70 8.45
N LEU A 798 8.06 -8.10 8.99
CA LEU A 798 9.30 -8.82 9.30
C LEU A 798 9.16 -9.66 10.57
N VAL A 799 8.33 -9.20 11.51
CA VAL A 799 8.23 -9.76 12.86
C VAL A 799 7.02 -10.66 13.00
N SER A 800 5.91 -10.30 12.35
CA SER A 800 4.64 -11.00 12.47
C SER A 800 3.98 -11.24 11.13
N SER A 801 3.43 -12.43 10.93
CA SER A 801 2.64 -12.77 9.76
C SER A 801 1.16 -12.42 9.91
N SER A 802 0.68 -12.28 11.15
CA SER A 802 -0.61 -11.71 11.47
C SER A 802 -0.59 -11.04 12.85
N SER A 803 -1.13 -9.83 12.95
CA SER A 803 -1.22 -9.09 14.20
C SER A 803 -2.22 -7.93 14.11
N LEU A 804 -2.73 -7.48 15.26
CA LEU A 804 -3.45 -6.21 15.35
C LEU A 804 -2.42 -5.07 15.46
N LEU A 805 -2.50 -4.10 14.56
CA LEU A 805 -1.60 -2.96 14.52
C LEU A 805 -2.24 -1.75 15.20
N ALA A 806 -1.78 -1.45 16.41
CA ALA A 806 -2.17 -0.22 17.10
C ALA A 806 -1.37 0.95 16.53
N LEU A 807 -1.81 1.54 15.41
CA LEU A 807 -1.09 2.59 14.65
C LEU A 807 -0.61 3.80 15.50
N GLU A 808 -1.21 4.01 16.66
CA GLU A 808 -0.91 5.08 17.62
C GLU A 808 0.19 4.73 18.64
N SER A 809 0.64 3.48 18.67
CA SER A 809 1.63 3.02 19.64
C SER A 809 2.99 3.70 19.44
N THR A 810 3.69 3.95 20.56
CA THR A 810 5.06 4.46 20.59
C THR A 810 6.05 3.57 19.86
N LYS A 811 5.76 2.27 19.82
CA LYS A 811 6.49 1.28 19.04
C LYS A 811 6.64 1.68 17.56
N TYR A 812 5.70 2.47 17.03
CA TYR A 812 5.64 2.79 15.61
C TYR A 812 6.18 4.18 15.26
N ILE A 813 6.87 4.85 16.19
CA ILE A 813 7.55 6.11 15.88
C ILE A 813 8.62 5.89 14.80
N ASP A 814 8.66 6.77 13.81
CA ASP A 814 9.73 6.84 12.83
C ASP A 814 10.69 7.97 13.14
N TYR A 815 11.99 7.68 13.09
CA TYR A 815 13.08 8.65 13.17
C TYR A 815 13.90 8.71 11.87
N PHE A 816 13.89 7.64 11.07
CA PHE A 816 14.75 7.52 9.89
C PHE A 816 14.30 8.40 8.73
N THR A 817 13.00 8.72 8.67
CA THR A 817 12.41 9.42 7.54
C THR A 817 11.61 10.62 8.04
N ALA A 818 11.95 11.81 7.53
CA ALA A 818 11.28 13.07 7.93
C ALA A 818 9.86 13.23 7.36
N TYR A 819 9.50 12.46 6.32
CA TYR A 819 8.16 12.46 5.69
C TYR A 819 7.65 13.84 5.22
N ASP A 820 8.55 14.80 5.05
CA ASP A 820 8.30 16.21 4.70
C ASP A 820 8.36 16.47 3.17
N GLY A 821 8.66 15.44 2.38
CA GLY A 821 8.81 15.53 0.93
C GLY A 821 10.16 16.07 0.44
N SER A 822 11.09 16.39 1.35
CA SER A 822 12.46 16.83 1.01
C SER A 822 13.32 15.69 0.45
N GLN A 823 13.12 14.47 0.97
CA GLN A 823 13.64 13.24 0.42
C GLN A 823 12.70 12.73 -0.69
N PRO A 824 13.21 12.06 -1.74
CA PRO A 824 12.34 11.36 -2.67
C PRO A 824 11.48 10.40 -1.85
N SER A 825 10.19 10.70 -1.76
CA SER A 825 9.14 9.92 -1.07
C SER A 825 8.87 8.63 -1.84
N ALA A 826 9.93 7.88 -2.10
CA ALA A 826 9.91 6.54 -2.61
C ALA A 826 9.92 5.59 -1.43
N LEU A 827 9.07 4.58 -1.50
CA LEU A 827 9.04 3.54 -0.48
C LEU A 827 10.36 2.78 -0.57
N LEU A 828 11.19 2.91 0.46
CA LEU A 828 12.45 2.20 0.55
C LEU A 828 12.16 0.80 1.10
N SER A 829 12.30 -0.21 0.25
CA SER A 829 12.21 -1.61 0.64
C SER A 829 13.59 -2.24 0.67
N ALA A 830 13.82 -3.15 1.61
CA ALA A 830 15.05 -3.94 1.59
C ALA A 830 15.15 -4.74 0.27
N ALA A 831 16.34 -4.81 -0.34
CA ALA A 831 16.54 -5.60 -1.56
C ALA A 831 16.30 -7.11 -1.36
N THR A 832 16.35 -7.57 -0.11
CA THR A 832 16.05 -8.93 0.34
C THR A 832 14.55 -9.22 0.47
N ALA A 833 13.68 -8.20 0.36
CA ALA A 833 12.25 -8.34 0.63
C ALA A 833 11.56 -9.39 -0.25
N THR A 834 11.95 -9.50 -1.52
CA THR A 834 11.36 -10.47 -2.46
C THR A 834 11.74 -11.91 -2.10
N ARG A 835 12.98 -12.13 -1.68
CA ARG A 835 13.48 -13.45 -1.25
C ARG A 835 12.88 -13.88 0.08
N ARG A 836 12.81 -12.93 1.03
CA ARG A 836 12.11 -13.15 2.30
C ARG A 836 10.67 -13.56 2.07
N ALA A 837 9.96 -12.83 1.21
CA ALA A 837 8.60 -13.16 0.84
C ALA A 837 8.54 -14.55 0.22
N LEU A 838 9.38 -14.88 -0.77
CA LEU A 838 9.38 -16.20 -1.44
C LEU A 838 9.59 -17.38 -0.49
N PHE A 839 10.49 -17.24 0.48
CA PHE A 839 10.84 -18.31 1.43
C PHE A 839 10.04 -18.24 2.75
N HIS A 840 9.01 -17.40 2.82
CA HIS A 840 8.16 -17.30 4.00
C HIS A 840 7.19 -18.51 4.06
N PRO A 841 6.94 -19.10 5.24
CA PRO A 841 6.05 -20.27 5.36
C PRO A 841 4.60 -19.98 4.93
N ASN A 842 4.14 -18.73 5.05
CA ASN A 842 2.79 -18.30 4.65
C ASN A 842 2.66 -17.89 3.17
N VAL A 843 3.61 -18.26 2.31
CA VAL A 843 3.38 -18.23 0.85
C VAL A 843 2.48 -19.40 0.51
N ASP A 844 1.20 -19.22 0.78
CA ASP A 844 0.14 -20.07 0.25
C ASP A 844 -0.65 -19.29 -0.78
N ASP A 845 -0.84 -19.88 -1.97
CA ASP A 845 -1.82 -19.47 -2.97
C ASP A 845 -3.25 -19.60 -2.40
N ILE A 846 -3.63 -18.74 -1.45
CA ILE A 846 -4.97 -18.68 -0.87
C ILE A 846 -5.66 -17.43 -1.40
N GLY A 847 -6.48 -17.65 -2.42
CA GLY A 847 -7.79 -17.01 -2.54
C GLY A 847 -8.81 -17.98 -1.94
N GLY A 848 -8.85 -18.09 -0.62
CA GLY A 848 -9.88 -18.78 0.14
C GLY A 848 -10.95 -17.78 0.57
N GLY A 849 -11.57 -17.12 -0.40
CA GLY A 849 -12.83 -16.41 -0.17
C GLY A 849 -13.97 -17.43 -0.28
N ASP A 850 -14.69 -17.64 0.81
CA ASP A 850 -15.92 -18.40 0.85
C ASP A 850 -16.90 -17.88 -0.23
N PRO A 851 -17.36 -18.69 -1.22
CA PRO A 851 -18.25 -18.22 -2.27
C PRO A 851 -19.70 -17.97 -1.79
N ARG A 852 -20.00 -18.08 -0.49
CA ARG A 852 -21.37 -17.99 0.03
C ARG A 852 -21.77 -16.63 0.62
N ALA A 853 -20.95 -15.59 0.47
CA ALA A 853 -21.30 -14.25 0.95
C ALA A 853 -20.97 -13.13 -0.07
N ALA A 854 -21.40 -13.27 -1.32
CA ALA A 854 -21.54 -12.12 -2.23
C ALA A 854 -22.74 -12.36 -3.14
N GLY A 855 -23.80 -11.58 -2.92
CA GLY A 855 -25.04 -11.64 -3.69
C GLY A 855 -24.85 -11.28 -5.16
N ASP A 856 -25.75 -11.83 -5.96
CA ASP A 856 -25.88 -11.71 -7.41
C ASP A 856 -25.58 -10.31 -7.99
N GLY A 857 -24.67 -10.27 -8.97
CA GLY A 857 -24.43 -9.15 -9.87
C GLY A 857 -23.64 -9.62 -11.12
N PRO A 858 -24.00 -9.18 -12.34
CA PRO A 858 -23.62 -9.88 -13.56
C PRO A 858 -22.17 -9.63 -13.99
N VAL A 859 -21.49 -10.71 -14.35
CA VAL A 859 -20.17 -10.74 -15.01
C VAL A 859 -20.31 -10.27 -16.47
N PRO A 860 -19.51 -9.30 -16.96
CA PRO A 860 -19.42 -9.05 -18.39
C PRO A 860 -18.45 -10.05 -19.04
N ALA A 861 -18.89 -10.65 -20.15
CA ALA A 861 -18.14 -11.59 -20.97
C ALA A 861 -16.87 -10.95 -21.59
N PRO A 862 -15.80 -11.74 -21.84
CA PRO A 862 -14.64 -11.27 -22.60
C PRO A 862 -14.96 -11.24 -24.11
N VAL A 863 -14.53 -10.17 -24.77
CA VAL A 863 -14.64 -10.00 -26.23
C VAL A 863 -13.41 -10.64 -26.88
N ASP A 864 -13.68 -11.50 -27.86
CA ASP A 864 -12.73 -12.17 -28.76
C ASP A 864 -11.81 -11.22 -29.51
N GLY A 865 -10.57 -11.65 -29.74
CA GLY A 865 -9.60 -10.97 -30.60
C GLY A 865 -8.28 -11.72 -30.74
N ASP A 866 -8.28 -12.74 -31.60
CA ASP A 866 -7.15 -13.58 -32.00
C ASP A 866 -6.41 -12.99 -33.24
N PRO A 867 -5.30 -13.55 -33.80
CA PRO A 867 -3.93 -13.11 -33.54
C PRO A 867 -3.10 -12.75 -34.82
N VAL A 868 -1.75 -12.80 -34.73
CA VAL A 868 -0.71 -12.84 -35.80
C VAL A 868 -0.08 -11.44 -36.14
N LEU A 869 1.24 -11.17 -36.13
CA LEU A 869 2.38 -11.80 -36.83
C LEU A 869 3.75 -11.36 -36.23
N LEU A 870 4.65 -12.32 -36.03
CA LEU A 870 6.10 -12.15 -35.74
C LEU A 870 6.88 -11.70 -36.98
N SER A 871 7.94 -10.91 -36.81
CA SER A 871 9.34 -11.29 -37.15
C SER A 871 10.24 -10.17 -37.70
N ARG A 872 11.53 -10.34 -37.39
CA ARG A 872 12.75 -9.81 -38.01
C ARG A 872 13.20 -8.41 -37.64
N LEU A 873 14.29 -8.33 -36.87
CA LEU A 873 15.40 -7.42 -37.17
C LEU A 873 16.71 -8.07 -36.68
N GLY A 874 17.57 -8.43 -37.64
CA GLY A 874 19.02 -8.55 -37.48
C GLY A 874 19.69 -7.42 -38.27
N PRO A 875 20.90 -6.99 -37.88
CA PRO A 875 21.43 -5.65 -38.16
C PRO A 875 22.35 -5.61 -39.39
N ARG A 876 22.64 -4.41 -39.92
CA ARG A 876 23.91 -4.06 -40.60
C ARG A 876 24.05 -2.55 -40.91
N LEU A 877 25.17 -2.01 -40.43
CA LEU A 877 26.17 -1.14 -41.10
C LEU A 877 25.75 0.17 -41.78
N GLY A 878 26.51 1.23 -41.50
CA GLY A 878 26.78 2.29 -42.47
C GLY A 878 26.99 3.68 -41.87
N ASP A 879 28.24 3.94 -41.52
CA ASP A 879 28.99 5.19 -41.44
C ASP A 879 28.37 6.47 -42.04
N GLY A 880 28.75 7.63 -41.46
CA GLY A 880 28.84 8.87 -42.24
C GLY A 880 28.59 10.17 -41.49
N GLU A 881 29.57 10.57 -40.70
CA GLU A 881 30.16 11.92 -40.62
C GLU A 881 29.33 13.23 -40.43
N HIS A 882 29.93 14.05 -39.56
CA HIS A 882 30.01 15.52 -39.56
C HIS A 882 28.84 16.35 -38.99
N GLY A 883 29.11 16.89 -37.79
CA GLY A 883 29.62 18.26 -37.75
C GLY A 883 28.71 19.34 -37.18
N GLN A 884 29.09 19.80 -35.98
CA GLN A 884 29.08 21.20 -35.52
C GLN A 884 27.73 21.90 -35.22
N ALA A 885 27.56 22.17 -33.92
CA ALA A 885 26.86 23.34 -33.37
C ALA A 885 27.59 24.67 -33.76
N PRO A 886 27.18 25.90 -33.36
CA PRO A 886 26.13 26.28 -32.38
C PRO A 886 25.33 27.59 -32.69
N SER A 887 24.47 27.94 -31.71
CA SER A 887 24.19 29.29 -31.17
C SER A 887 23.36 30.35 -31.95
N ALA A 888 22.23 30.66 -31.30
CA ALA A 888 21.84 31.99 -30.78
C ALA A 888 21.13 33.05 -31.66
N LEU A 889 20.24 33.76 -30.94
CA LEU A 889 19.69 35.11 -31.16
C LEU A 889 18.35 35.26 -31.91
N SER A 890 17.36 35.73 -31.14
CA SER A 890 16.11 36.39 -31.53
C SER A 890 16.36 37.83 -32.06
N PRO A 891 15.37 38.75 -32.14
CA PRO A 891 13.94 38.69 -32.53
C PRO A 891 13.63 39.74 -33.63
N HIS A 892 12.39 39.81 -34.15
CA HIS A 892 11.59 41.05 -34.33
C HIS A 892 10.43 40.91 -35.34
N ASP A 893 9.26 41.32 -34.86
CA ASP A 893 8.27 42.21 -35.46
C ASP A 893 7.48 41.94 -36.76
N GLU A 894 6.16 42.04 -36.52
CA GLU A 894 5.18 42.90 -37.19
C GLU A 894 4.40 42.50 -38.45
N GLN A 895 3.08 42.54 -38.22
CA GLN A 895 2.04 43.18 -39.04
C GLN A 895 1.42 42.47 -40.27
N ARG A 896 0.20 41.96 -40.00
CA ARG A 896 -1.10 42.28 -40.65
C ARG A 896 -1.14 42.52 -42.18
N ARG A 897 -2.02 41.76 -42.87
CA ARG A 897 -3.10 42.22 -43.80
C ARG A 897 -3.97 41.01 -44.24
N ARG A 898 -5.26 40.97 -43.88
CA ARG A 898 -6.48 41.25 -44.69
C ARG A 898 -6.84 40.20 -45.79
N LEU A 899 -7.81 39.32 -45.45
CA LEU A 899 -9.08 38.93 -46.13
C LEU A 899 -9.21 39.05 -47.67
N PRO A 900 -9.95 38.14 -48.39
CA PRO A 900 -11.42 38.07 -48.28
C PRO A 900 -12.16 36.72 -48.54
N ARG A 901 -13.42 36.72 -48.06
CA ARG A 901 -14.71 36.05 -48.47
C ARG A 901 -14.68 35.13 -49.71
N ASN A 902 -15.41 34.01 -49.80
CA ASN A 902 -16.88 33.89 -49.67
C ASN A 902 -17.33 32.42 -49.81
N ARG A 903 -18.29 31.91 -49.00
CA ARG A 903 -19.56 31.24 -49.38
C ARG A 903 -20.18 30.42 -48.22
N SER A 904 -21.43 30.82 -47.95
CA SER A 904 -22.54 30.21 -47.18
C SER A 904 -22.84 28.76 -47.60
N ALA A 905 -23.57 27.91 -46.87
CA ALA A 905 -24.22 27.92 -45.56
C ALA A 905 -24.75 26.49 -45.30
N GLN A 906 -24.77 26.04 -44.04
CA GLN A 906 -25.89 25.31 -43.42
C GLN A 906 -25.55 24.99 -41.95
N CYS A 907 -26.55 25.10 -41.08
CA CYS A 907 -26.64 24.60 -39.70
C CYS A 907 -25.67 25.17 -38.64
N THR A 908 -26.14 26.13 -37.82
CA THR A 908 -26.11 26.08 -36.32
C THR A 908 -26.47 27.44 -35.68
N ARG A 909 -27.75 27.63 -35.33
CA ARG A 909 -28.20 28.58 -34.30
C ARG A 909 -28.41 27.80 -33.00
N LEU A 910 -27.36 27.69 -32.19
CA LEU A 910 -27.40 27.35 -30.75
C LEU A 910 -26.01 27.48 -30.06
N ALA A 911 -24.94 27.69 -30.82
CA ALA A 911 -23.56 27.80 -30.29
C ALA A 911 -23.03 29.23 -30.04
N ARG A 912 -23.89 30.27 -30.01
CA ARG A 912 -23.44 31.68 -29.93
C ARG A 912 -23.69 32.45 -28.63
N VAL A 913 -24.30 31.84 -27.61
CA VAL A 913 -24.46 32.51 -26.29
C VAL A 913 -23.33 32.13 -25.32
N TRP A 914 -22.73 30.95 -25.47
CA TRP A 914 -21.67 30.46 -24.56
C TRP A 914 -20.25 30.98 -24.87
N ARG A 915 -20.05 31.68 -25.98
CA ARG A 915 -18.70 32.14 -26.39
C ARG A 915 -18.39 33.60 -26.04
N VAL A 916 -19.29 34.31 -25.34
CA VAL A 916 -19.12 35.74 -24.96
C VAL A 916 -18.90 35.94 -23.45
N LEU A 917 -19.12 34.93 -22.60
CA LEU A 917 -18.86 35.02 -21.14
C LEU A 917 -17.51 34.44 -20.69
N GLY A 918 -16.81 33.67 -21.52
CA GLY A 918 -15.56 32.98 -21.15
C GLY A 918 -14.25 33.77 -21.33
N ARG A 919 -14.27 35.07 -21.69
CA ARG A 919 -13.03 35.83 -22.00
C ARG A 919 -12.77 37.09 -21.17
N ARG A 920 -13.47 37.30 -20.04
CA ARG A 920 -13.24 38.48 -19.17
C ARG A 920 -12.85 38.19 -17.70
N VAL A 921 -12.55 36.94 -17.34
CA VAL A 921 -12.14 36.60 -15.94
C VAL A 921 -10.67 36.14 -15.82
N TYR A 922 -9.92 36.04 -16.93
CA TYR A 922 -8.53 35.51 -16.90
C TYR A 922 -7.41 36.57 -17.06
N ARG A 923 -7.64 37.80 -16.60
CA ARG A 923 -6.57 38.83 -16.49
C ARG A 923 -6.72 39.61 -15.19
N GLY A 924 -6.11 39.08 -14.13
CA GLY A 924 -6.05 39.74 -12.83
C GLY A 924 -5.32 38.94 -11.75
N TYR A 925 -4.24 38.22 -12.08
CA TYR A 925 -3.30 37.67 -11.08
C TYR A 925 -1.91 37.50 -11.72
N ARG A 926 -1.13 38.58 -11.71
CA ARG A 926 0.35 38.61 -11.72
C ARG A 926 0.82 40.05 -11.49
N ARG A 927 0.88 40.44 -10.22
CA ARG A 927 1.99 41.18 -9.60
C ARG A 927 2.08 40.70 -8.16
#